data_AF-A0A9W5YFQ2-F1
#
_entry.id   AF-A0A9W5YFQ2-F1
#
_cell.length_a   1.000
_cell.length_b   1.000
_cell.length_c   1.000
_cell.angle_alpha   90.00
_cell.angle_beta   90.00
_cell.angle_gamma   90.00
#
_symmetry.space_group_name_H-M   'P 1'
#
loop_
_entity.id
_entity.type
_entity.pdbx_description
1 polymer ?
#
loop_
_entity_poly.entity_id
_entity_poly.type
_entity_poly.pdbx_seq_one_letter_code
_entity_poly.pdbx_strand_id
1 'polypeptide(L)'
;MKLKTSFFSKTLIRNNFKIYGWFGIVYTLVWLMIMPLAYLQNSQRANSAYWYMDEVMSYDYFISNTILICIPILLAVFLFRYLHVEKSYTIIHSYPYTRVQIFNSYIVVGLVILVAPLLINTFIMIIINGVTGYSVDSIEDIQYIYWFLKTSLISITLFIISSFIGVVVGGSIWQLILSYIFCILPIGLNMMIIHFLNIIIYGFPQNYYYNMNYFCPLVIGDAYHDYRYNVANLIYVIVFYIFGLYLYKKRNLENSSNLICFNILKIIFKYGVTFCFMLLSGVALTYWTDDKESLVLFLVGCIIGAVIGYFLSEMLLQKQFNVFKKVKGLIVYSLIMTIIVIGFKNDVLGISTKIPDCEEVEKIEFYCGYGHNYFNNNQMYFRYKTDEMIEYIINLHTEIVDKRPNNGQSVRISYYLENGKNLSRVYNIDAKDYDFCFKPIFESIEYKQNHYGLLTRDEEDIYNININPSNVKEKIIIKDQQQVQELISITRQQITNETYEDMKESIDLAHMDFYGVNSDGENIELSAELRNNYAELISWLKDKGYYDDIAILPQDISKMAIPISESYNYESEEDIFNNKGKYNYLFIEDEQEIKQVLDSALNDSERYDDTQYKMVYMKLKVNDLYENIYVNISKLPNSIRQKLN
;
A
#
# COMPACT_ATOMS: atom_id res chain seq x y z
N MET A 1 22.69 52.37 9.09
CA MET A 1 22.93 52.16 7.64
C MET A 1 21.59 51.86 6.96
N LYS A 2 21.08 52.75 6.10
CA LYS A 2 19.86 52.46 5.30
C LYS A 2 20.26 51.52 4.14
N LEU A 3 19.64 50.34 4.05
CA LEU A 3 19.77 49.44 2.89
C LEU A 3 19.44 50.23 1.61
N LYS A 4 20.45 50.51 0.78
CA LYS A 4 20.37 51.43 -0.37
C LYS A 4 19.50 50.90 -1.52
N THR A 5 19.03 49.66 -1.50
CA THR A 5 18.09 49.10 -2.49
C THR A 5 17.16 48.07 -1.83
N SER A 6 15.84 48.30 -1.93
CA SER A 6 14.82 47.34 -1.48
C SER A 6 14.85 46.07 -2.33
N PHE A 7 14.64 44.88 -1.74
CA PHE A 7 14.59 43.59 -2.45
C PHE A 7 13.37 43.40 -3.35
N PHE A 8 12.35 44.26 -3.21
CA PHE A 8 11.12 44.28 -4.01
C PHE A 8 10.61 45.72 -4.18
N SER A 9 9.75 45.96 -5.18
CA SER A 9 9.18 47.27 -5.49
C SER A 9 7.72 47.33 -5.03
N LYS A 10 7.42 48.23 -4.08
CA LYS A 10 6.04 48.48 -3.61
C LYS A 10 5.11 48.89 -4.76
N THR A 11 5.63 49.63 -5.73
CA THR A 11 4.88 50.09 -6.91
C THR A 11 4.47 48.92 -7.81
N LEU A 12 5.40 48.01 -8.10
CA LEU A 12 5.11 46.80 -8.89
C LEU A 12 4.11 45.90 -8.18
N ILE A 13 4.30 45.69 -6.86
CA ILE A 13 3.38 44.91 -6.03
C ILE A 13 1.97 45.49 -6.13
N ARG A 14 1.79 46.79 -5.86
CA ARG A 14 0.48 47.46 -5.92
C ARG A 14 -0.16 47.35 -7.31
N ASN A 15 0.62 47.49 -8.37
CA ASN A 15 0.11 47.38 -9.73
C ASN A 15 -0.36 45.96 -10.06
N ASN A 16 0.46 44.96 -9.75
CA ASN A 16 0.12 43.55 -9.98
C ASN A 16 -1.08 43.11 -9.13
N PHE A 17 -1.22 43.58 -7.89
CA PHE A 17 -2.44 43.34 -7.11
C PHE A 17 -3.71 43.90 -7.76
N LYS A 18 -3.64 45.07 -8.40
CA LYS A 18 -4.80 45.61 -9.12
C LYS A 18 -5.20 44.75 -10.31
N ILE A 19 -4.23 44.11 -10.97
CA ILE A 19 -4.45 43.30 -12.16
C ILE A 19 -4.91 41.88 -11.79
N TYR A 20 -4.26 41.26 -10.81
CA TYR A 20 -4.42 39.84 -10.49
C TYR A 20 -5.11 39.57 -9.15
N GLY A 21 -5.40 40.60 -8.35
CA GLY A 21 -6.02 40.45 -7.02
C GLY A 21 -7.40 39.80 -7.03
N TRP A 22 -8.09 39.80 -8.18
CA TRP A 22 -9.34 39.06 -8.35
C TRP A 22 -9.18 37.54 -8.15
N PHE A 23 -7.99 36.97 -8.43
CA PHE A 23 -7.71 35.57 -8.08
C PHE A 23 -7.87 35.32 -6.59
N GLY A 24 -7.39 36.25 -5.76
CA GLY A 24 -7.52 36.16 -4.31
C GLY A 24 -8.97 36.23 -3.87
N ILE A 25 -9.79 37.09 -4.49
CA ILE A 25 -11.23 37.18 -4.20
C ILE A 25 -11.93 35.85 -4.51
N VAL A 26 -11.70 35.29 -5.70
CA VAL A 26 -12.28 34.00 -6.11
C VAL A 26 -11.82 32.90 -5.16
N TYR A 27 -10.53 32.85 -4.83
CA TYR A 27 -9.97 31.85 -3.92
C TYR A 27 -10.57 31.95 -2.51
N THR A 28 -10.76 33.17 -1.99
CA THR A 28 -11.47 33.39 -0.71
C THR A 28 -12.90 32.88 -0.78
N LEU A 29 -13.67 33.26 -1.80
CA LEU A 29 -15.07 32.85 -1.92
C LEU A 29 -15.23 31.33 -1.95
N VAL A 30 -14.35 30.66 -2.69
CA VAL A 30 -14.33 29.20 -2.79
C VAL A 30 -14.07 28.55 -1.43
N TRP A 31 -13.06 29.00 -0.69
CA TRP A 31 -12.78 28.44 0.65
C TRP A 31 -13.87 28.74 1.66
N LEU A 32 -14.48 29.93 1.60
CA LEU A 32 -15.63 30.29 2.43
C LEU A 32 -16.82 29.34 2.22
N MET A 33 -17.03 28.87 0.99
CA MET A 33 -18.08 27.90 0.68
C MET A 33 -17.74 26.49 1.17
N ILE A 34 -16.47 26.08 1.06
CA ILE A 34 -16.03 24.72 1.41
C ILE A 34 -15.96 24.52 2.92
N MET A 35 -15.52 25.52 3.68
CA MET A 35 -15.30 25.36 5.12
C MET A 35 -16.39 26.06 5.95
N PRO A 36 -16.42 27.41 6.11
CA PRO A 36 -17.40 28.09 6.94
C PRO A 36 -18.85 27.78 6.62
N LEU A 37 -19.25 27.89 5.36
CA LEU A 37 -20.65 27.77 4.97
C LEU A 37 -21.15 26.34 5.15
N ALA A 38 -20.37 25.36 4.71
CA ALA A 38 -20.74 23.96 4.82
C ALA A 38 -20.72 23.47 6.28
N TYR A 39 -19.80 23.97 7.11
CA TYR A 39 -19.83 23.73 8.55
C TYR A 39 -21.12 24.25 9.18
N LEU A 40 -21.53 25.49 8.89
CA LEU A 40 -22.78 26.06 9.41
C LEU A 40 -24.01 25.26 8.96
N GLN A 41 -24.04 24.75 7.72
CA GLN A 41 -25.14 23.91 7.24
C GLN A 41 -25.23 22.57 7.99
N ASN A 42 -24.09 21.94 8.27
CA ASN A 42 -24.04 20.65 8.95
C ASN A 42 -24.14 20.79 10.48
N SER A 43 -23.89 21.98 11.04
CA SER A 43 -23.92 22.28 12.49
C SER A 43 -25.26 22.02 13.18
N GLN A 44 -26.37 21.97 12.43
CA GLN A 44 -27.70 21.63 12.98
C GLN A 44 -27.80 20.15 13.40
N ARG A 45 -26.84 19.32 12.97
CA ARG A 45 -26.70 17.90 13.32
C ARG A 45 -25.26 17.71 13.81
N ALA A 46 -25.04 17.88 15.12
CA ALA A 46 -23.73 17.89 15.78
C ALA A 46 -22.73 16.85 15.22
N ASN A 47 -23.16 15.58 15.15
CA ASN A 47 -22.32 14.51 14.59
C ASN A 47 -21.91 14.82 13.13
N SER A 48 -22.85 15.17 12.24
CA SER A 48 -22.51 15.44 10.84
C SER A 48 -21.61 16.66 10.62
N ALA A 49 -21.64 17.65 11.53
CA ALA A 49 -20.74 18.80 11.46
C ALA A 49 -19.30 18.41 11.77
N TYR A 50 -19.13 17.56 12.78
CA TYR A 50 -17.83 17.00 13.16
C TYR A 50 -17.27 16.12 12.04
N TRP A 51 -18.04 15.15 11.54
CA TRP A 51 -17.62 14.27 10.43
C TRP A 51 -17.25 15.07 9.17
N TYR A 52 -18.03 16.10 8.83
CA TYR A 52 -17.73 16.96 7.68
C TYR A 52 -16.44 17.78 7.88
N MET A 53 -16.23 18.33 9.09
CA MET A 53 -14.98 19.03 9.40
C MET A 53 -13.80 18.09 9.29
N ASP A 54 -13.90 16.91 9.90
CA ASP A 54 -12.87 15.89 9.86
C ASP A 54 -12.56 15.49 8.41
N GLU A 55 -13.56 15.28 7.55
CA GLU A 55 -13.38 14.99 6.11
C GLU A 55 -12.73 16.15 5.31
N VAL A 56 -13.14 17.39 5.56
CA VAL A 56 -12.56 18.55 4.86
C VAL A 56 -11.14 18.82 5.34
N MET A 57 -10.84 18.49 6.60
CA MET A 57 -9.51 18.61 7.22
C MET A 57 -8.60 17.42 6.89
N SER A 58 -9.17 16.22 6.69
CA SER A 58 -8.50 14.98 6.26
C SER A 58 -8.26 14.94 4.75
N TYR A 59 -8.69 15.97 4.02
CA TYR A 59 -8.23 16.26 2.66
C TYR A 59 -8.72 15.29 1.56
N ASP A 60 -9.64 14.38 1.85
CA ASP A 60 -10.26 13.47 0.85
C ASP A 60 -11.36 14.15 0.01
N TYR A 61 -11.65 15.43 0.27
CA TYR A 61 -12.66 16.18 -0.46
C TYR A 61 -12.17 16.64 -1.85
N PHE A 62 -12.64 15.96 -2.91
CA PHE A 62 -12.25 16.20 -4.32
C PHE A 62 -12.21 17.68 -4.74
N ILE A 63 -13.19 18.48 -4.31
CA ILE A 63 -13.29 19.91 -4.65
C ILE A 63 -12.13 20.70 -4.02
N SER A 64 -11.87 20.48 -2.73
CA SER A 64 -10.77 21.12 -1.98
C SER A 64 -9.41 20.86 -2.66
N ASN A 65 -9.15 19.59 -3.01
CA ASN A 65 -7.94 19.17 -3.73
C ASN A 65 -7.81 19.83 -5.10
N THR A 66 -8.88 19.84 -5.88
CA THR A 66 -8.88 20.42 -7.23
C THR A 66 -8.52 21.90 -7.19
N ILE A 67 -9.06 22.65 -6.23
CA ILE A 67 -8.79 24.07 -6.06
C ILE A 67 -7.37 24.32 -5.56
N LEU A 68 -6.90 23.52 -4.60
CA LEU A 68 -5.54 23.60 -4.08
C LEU A 68 -4.49 23.36 -5.18
N ILE A 69 -4.75 22.43 -6.10
CA ILE A 69 -3.84 22.10 -7.17
C ILE A 69 -3.91 23.14 -8.31
N CYS A 70 -5.11 23.53 -8.72
CA CYS A 70 -5.30 24.38 -9.91
C CYS A 70 -4.92 25.85 -9.69
N ILE A 71 -5.36 26.46 -8.59
CA ILE A 71 -5.25 27.92 -8.40
C ILE A 71 -3.80 28.41 -8.30
N PRO A 72 -2.91 27.79 -7.51
CA PRO A 72 -1.51 28.24 -7.41
C PRO A 72 -0.75 28.18 -8.74
N ILE A 73 -0.98 27.12 -9.52
CA ILE A 73 -0.34 26.92 -10.83
C ILE A 73 -0.87 27.96 -11.83
N LEU A 74 -2.20 28.14 -11.90
CA LEU A 74 -2.80 29.16 -12.77
C LEU A 74 -2.28 30.56 -12.42
N LEU A 75 -2.27 30.91 -11.13
CA LEU A 75 -1.76 32.19 -10.68
C LEU A 75 -0.30 32.43 -11.09
N ALA A 76 0.56 31.41 -10.98
CA ALA A 76 1.94 31.49 -11.46
C ALA A 76 2.01 31.72 -12.98
N VAL A 77 1.19 31.03 -13.77
CA VAL A 77 1.12 31.21 -15.23
C VAL A 77 0.68 32.64 -15.59
N PHE A 78 -0.34 33.17 -14.91
CA PHE A 78 -0.84 34.53 -15.16
C PHE A 78 0.16 35.60 -14.75
N LEU A 79 0.79 35.46 -13.58
CA LEU A 79 1.79 36.39 -13.07
C LEU A 79 3.05 36.40 -13.93
N PHE A 80 3.55 35.23 -14.34
CA PHE A 80 4.79 35.12 -15.13
C PHE A 80 4.55 35.18 -16.64
N ARG A 81 3.31 35.38 -17.10
CA ARG A 81 2.97 35.51 -18.52
C ARG A 81 3.80 36.56 -19.26
N TYR A 82 4.22 37.62 -18.56
CA TYR A 82 5.06 38.65 -19.18
C TYR A 82 6.40 38.13 -19.69
N LEU A 83 6.93 37.01 -19.16
CA LEU A 83 8.15 36.36 -19.65
C LEU A 83 7.99 35.70 -21.03
N HIS A 84 6.73 35.43 -21.41
CA HIS A 84 6.35 34.69 -22.61
C HIS A 84 5.86 35.59 -23.73
N VAL A 85 5.76 36.91 -23.47
CA VAL A 85 5.30 37.91 -24.43
C VAL A 85 6.39 38.97 -24.58
N GLU A 86 7.04 39.01 -25.74
CA GLU A 86 8.19 39.87 -26.02
C GLU A 86 7.92 41.35 -25.66
N LYS A 87 6.78 41.90 -26.11
CA LYS A 87 6.38 43.29 -25.81
C LYS A 87 6.32 43.56 -24.29
N SER A 88 5.68 42.66 -23.54
CA SER A 88 5.49 42.82 -22.09
C SER A 88 6.80 42.69 -21.33
N TYR A 89 7.64 41.73 -21.73
CA TYR A 89 8.96 41.52 -21.16
C TYR A 89 9.87 42.74 -21.35
N THR A 90 9.93 43.29 -22.56
CA THR A 90 10.74 44.48 -22.88
C THR A 90 10.27 45.71 -22.08
N ILE A 91 8.96 45.91 -21.93
CA ILE A 91 8.41 47.02 -21.12
C ILE A 91 8.78 46.86 -19.64
N ILE A 92 8.63 45.65 -19.07
CA ILE A 92 8.92 45.44 -17.65
C ILE A 92 10.41 45.62 -17.34
N HIS A 93 11.28 45.22 -18.27
CA HIS A 93 12.72 45.36 -18.12
C HIS A 93 13.28 46.72 -18.55
N SER A 94 12.48 47.61 -19.13
CA SER A 94 12.88 49.01 -19.37
C SER A 94 12.67 49.90 -18.15
N TYR A 95 11.86 49.48 -17.18
CA TYR A 95 11.73 50.18 -15.91
C TYR A 95 13.04 50.16 -15.12
N PRO A 96 13.29 51.17 -14.26
CA PRO A 96 14.51 51.27 -13.44
C PRO A 96 14.49 50.31 -12.23
N TYR A 97 14.12 49.03 -12.45
CA TYR A 97 14.12 47.97 -11.45
C TYR A 97 15.10 46.87 -11.82
N THR A 98 15.79 46.33 -10.83
CA THR A 98 16.66 45.17 -11.04
C THR A 98 15.83 43.91 -11.30
N ARG A 99 16.41 42.92 -11.98
CA ARG A 99 15.78 41.60 -12.18
C ARG A 99 15.36 40.94 -10.86
N VAL A 100 16.15 41.12 -9.79
CA VAL A 100 15.81 40.62 -8.44
C VAL A 100 14.55 41.28 -7.92
N GLN A 101 14.46 42.61 -8.03
CA GLN A 101 13.29 43.36 -7.57
C GLN A 101 12.03 42.96 -8.33
N ILE A 102 12.13 42.77 -9.64
CA ILE A 102 10.99 42.34 -10.47
C ILE A 102 10.55 40.95 -10.02
N PHE A 103 11.43 39.94 -10.06
CA PHE A 103 11.10 38.57 -9.68
C PHE A 103 10.46 38.49 -8.29
N ASN A 104 11.10 39.07 -7.28
CA ASN A 104 10.59 39.06 -5.90
C ASN A 104 9.25 39.79 -5.76
N SER A 105 9.01 40.85 -6.52
CA SER A 105 7.72 41.55 -6.47
C SER A 105 6.58 40.67 -6.99
N TYR A 106 6.81 39.87 -8.04
CA TYR A 106 5.81 38.94 -8.56
C TYR A 106 5.59 37.76 -7.61
N ILE A 107 6.65 37.22 -7.02
CA ILE A 107 6.55 36.15 -6.00
C ILE A 107 5.74 36.63 -4.80
N VAL A 108 6.04 37.81 -4.24
CA VAL A 108 5.31 38.36 -3.08
C VAL A 108 3.82 38.54 -3.38
N VAL A 109 3.47 39.02 -4.57
CA VAL A 109 2.06 39.15 -4.98
C VAL A 109 1.37 37.78 -5.01
N GLY A 110 2.01 36.77 -5.59
CA GLY A 110 1.47 35.41 -5.62
C GLY A 110 1.27 34.82 -4.22
N LEU A 111 2.28 34.95 -3.34
CA LEU A 111 2.22 34.46 -1.97
C LEU A 111 1.06 35.09 -1.19
N VAL A 112 0.88 36.41 -1.28
CA VAL A 112 -0.22 37.08 -0.56
C VAL A 112 -1.58 36.70 -1.14
N ILE A 113 -1.71 36.60 -2.47
CA ILE A 113 -2.97 36.18 -3.11
C ILE A 113 -3.37 34.75 -2.69
N LEU A 114 -2.42 33.87 -2.39
CA LEU A 114 -2.69 32.50 -1.94
C LEU A 114 -2.88 32.39 -0.44
N VAL A 115 -2.00 33.01 0.37
CA VAL A 115 -1.99 32.83 1.82
C VAL A 115 -3.06 33.67 2.52
N ALA A 116 -3.34 34.89 2.06
CA ALA A 116 -4.31 35.75 2.74
C ALA A 116 -5.74 35.17 2.74
N PRO A 117 -6.26 34.59 1.63
CA PRO A 117 -7.55 33.90 1.65
C PRO A 117 -7.63 32.74 2.64
N LEU A 118 -6.57 31.92 2.71
CA LEU A 118 -6.50 30.79 3.65
C LEU A 118 -6.51 31.28 5.09
N LEU A 119 -5.75 32.33 5.40
CA LEU A 119 -5.69 32.92 6.73
C LEU A 119 -7.04 33.51 7.15
N ILE A 120 -7.71 34.23 6.24
CA ILE A 120 -9.06 34.79 6.48
C ILE A 120 -10.05 33.65 6.75
N ASN A 121 -9.99 32.58 5.98
CA ASN A 121 -10.86 31.42 6.14
C ASN A 121 -10.66 30.75 7.51
N THR A 122 -9.41 30.51 7.91
CA THR A 122 -9.05 29.96 9.22
C THR A 122 -9.54 30.84 10.36
N PHE A 123 -9.38 32.16 10.26
CA PHE A 123 -9.87 33.09 11.28
C PHE A 123 -11.40 33.04 11.42
N ILE A 124 -12.12 32.95 10.30
CA ILE A 124 -13.58 32.81 10.31
C ILE A 124 -13.99 31.48 10.94
N MET A 125 -13.29 30.39 10.65
CA MET A 125 -13.56 29.09 11.26
C MET A 125 -13.41 29.12 12.79
N ILE A 126 -12.33 29.72 13.30
CA ILE A 126 -12.11 29.88 14.74
C ILE A 126 -13.24 30.70 15.38
N ILE A 127 -13.67 31.80 14.74
CA ILE A 127 -14.81 32.60 15.23
C ILE A 127 -16.10 31.77 15.24
N ILE A 128 -16.38 31.04 14.18
CA ILE A 128 -17.61 30.24 14.08
C ILE A 128 -17.63 29.18 15.17
N ASN A 129 -16.53 28.44 15.38
CA ASN A 129 -16.41 27.46 16.46
C ASN A 129 -16.64 28.11 17.84
N GLY A 130 -15.98 29.26 18.10
CA GLY A 130 -16.16 30.00 19.35
C GLY A 130 -17.59 30.52 19.59
N VAL A 131 -18.38 30.76 18.54
CA VAL A 131 -19.77 31.23 18.64
C VAL A 131 -20.77 30.08 18.74
N THR A 132 -20.57 28.98 18.01
CA THR A 132 -21.49 27.83 18.05
C THR A 132 -21.37 27.04 19.34
N GLY A 133 -20.29 27.21 20.11
CA GLY A 133 -20.15 26.64 21.45
C GLY A 133 -20.07 25.12 21.46
N TYR A 134 -19.78 24.50 20.30
CA TYR A 134 -19.33 23.12 20.22
C TYR A 134 -17.92 23.08 20.84
N SER A 135 -17.88 23.00 22.17
CA SER A 135 -16.65 22.79 22.92
C SER A 135 -16.15 21.40 22.58
N VAL A 136 -15.30 21.32 21.59
CA VAL A 136 -14.42 20.20 21.43
C VAL A 136 -13.09 20.59 22.08
N ASP A 137 -12.40 19.62 22.67
CA ASP A 137 -11.26 19.84 23.55
C ASP A 137 -10.23 20.84 22.98
N SER A 138 -9.43 21.47 23.85
CA SER A 138 -8.39 22.47 23.51
C SER A 138 -7.36 22.04 22.45
N ILE A 139 -7.40 20.77 22.02
CA ILE A 139 -6.58 20.16 20.99
C ILE A 139 -7.07 20.56 19.57
N GLU A 140 -8.33 20.99 19.39
CA GLU A 140 -8.91 21.25 18.06
C GLU A 140 -8.61 22.64 17.47
N ASP A 141 -8.42 23.68 18.27
CA ASP A 141 -7.98 25.01 17.75
C ASP A 141 -6.62 24.92 17.05
N ILE A 142 -5.77 23.98 17.48
CA ILE A 142 -4.49 23.68 16.85
C ILE A 142 -4.71 23.08 15.44
N GLN A 143 -5.82 22.38 15.20
CA GLN A 143 -6.10 21.74 13.91
C GLN A 143 -6.36 22.79 12.81
N TYR A 144 -7.12 23.86 13.08
CA TYR A 144 -7.36 24.92 12.08
C TYR A 144 -6.06 25.62 11.66
N ILE A 145 -5.15 25.83 12.62
CA ILE A 145 -3.82 26.39 12.37
C ILE A 145 -2.96 25.39 11.59
N TYR A 146 -3.00 24.11 11.96
CA TYR A 146 -2.29 23.04 11.27
C TYR A 146 -2.73 22.92 9.80
N TRP A 147 -4.03 22.94 9.54
CA TRP A 147 -4.60 22.98 8.20
C TRP A 147 -4.10 24.21 7.44
N PHE A 148 -4.20 25.41 8.04
CA PHE A 148 -3.71 26.64 7.40
C PHE A 148 -2.25 26.54 6.97
N LEU A 149 -1.38 26.07 7.87
CA LEU A 149 0.06 25.96 7.62
C LEU A 149 0.35 24.96 6.50
N LYS A 150 -0.29 23.79 6.50
CA LYS A 150 -0.10 22.78 5.46
C LYS A 150 -0.66 23.19 4.11
N THR A 151 -1.90 23.67 4.06
CA THR A 151 -2.54 24.15 2.83
C THR A 151 -1.76 25.30 2.22
N SER A 152 -1.24 26.20 3.05
CA SER A 152 -0.34 27.27 2.62
C SER A 152 0.96 26.70 2.06
N LEU A 153 1.59 25.74 2.74
CA LEU A 153 2.85 25.14 2.29
C LEU A 153 2.69 24.46 0.91
N ILE A 154 1.63 23.69 0.69
CA ILE A 154 1.35 23.05 -0.60
C ILE A 154 1.09 24.10 -1.68
N SER A 155 0.23 25.09 -1.39
CA SER A 155 -0.07 26.18 -2.32
C SER A 155 1.18 26.95 -2.75
N ILE A 156 2.03 27.29 -1.78
CA ILE A 156 3.30 27.98 -2.02
C ILE A 156 4.23 27.07 -2.85
N THR A 157 4.32 25.79 -2.53
CA THR A 157 5.18 24.85 -3.26
C THR A 157 4.79 24.77 -4.74
N LEU A 158 3.51 24.54 -5.02
CA LEU A 158 2.99 24.48 -6.40
C LEU A 158 3.20 25.80 -7.16
N PHE A 159 2.96 26.93 -6.50
CA PHE A 159 3.19 28.26 -7.06
C PHE A 159 4.68 28.50 -7.39
N ILE A 160 5.58 28.15 -6.48
CA ILE A 160 7.03 28.35 -6.66
C ILE A 160 7.58 27.42 -7.75
N ILE A 161 7.17 26.15 -7.78
CA ILE A 161 7.54 25.21 -8.86
C ILE A 161 7.05 25.75 -10.21
N SER A 162 5.78 26.16 -10.31
CA SER A 162 5.24 26.67 -11.56
C SER A 162 5.89 28.00 -11.99
N SER A 163 6.26 28.86 -11.03
CA SER A 163 7.01 30.08 -11.29
C SER A 163 8.41 29.78 -11.83
N PHE A 164 9.11 28.80 -11.23
CA PHE A 164 10.41 28.31 -11.72
C PHE A 164 10.29 27.79 -13.16
N ILE A 165 9.27 26.97 -13.44
CA ILE A 165 9.02 26.46 -14.79
C ILE A 165 8.72 27.60 -15.77
N GLY A 166 7.98 28.63 -15.35
CA GLY A 166 7.74 29.85 -16.12
C GLY A 166 9.03 30.59 -16.49
N VAL A 167 10.05 30.56 -15.63
CA VAL A 167 11.38 31.09 -15.94
C VAL A 167 12.15 30.22 -16.93
N VAL A 168 11.92 28.92 -16.95
CA VAL A 168 12.61 27.96 -17.82
C VAL A 168 12.04 27.94 -19.25
N VAL A 169 10.72 28.07 -19.39
CA VAL A 169 10.02 27.91 -20.66
C VAL A 169 9.74 29.24 -21.37
N GLY A 170 9.50 29.20 -22.68
CA GLY A 170 9.14 30.37 -23.49
C GLY A 170 7.66 30.43 -23.89
N GLY A 171 6.76 29.84 -23.11
CA GLY A 171 5.33 29.91 -23.43
C GLY A 171 4.44 29.61 -22.24
N SER A 172 3.33 30.35 -22.12
CA SER A 172 2.37 30.17 -21.01
C SER A 172 1.70 28.79 -21.02
N ILE A 173 1.39 28.26 -22.22
CA ILE A 173 0.83 26.90 -22.38
C ILE A 173 1.84 25.86 -21.91
N TRP A 174 3.11 26.01 -22.29
CA TRP A 174 4.18 25.10 -21.86
C TRP A 174 4.46 25.22 -20.37
N GLN A 175 4.38 26.41 -19.79
CA GLN A 175 4.47 26.59 -18.35
C GLN A 175 3.37 25.80 -17.64
N LEU A 176 2.13 25.89 -18.11
CA LEU A 176 1.00 25.17 -17.52
C LEU A 176 1.21 23.65 -17.61
N ILE A 177 1.41 23.11 -18.82
CA ILE A 177 1.55 21.67 -19.05
C ILE A 177 2.75 21.10 -18.29
N LEU A 178 3.92 21.74 -18.39
CA LEU A 178 5.13 21.23 -17.74
C LEU A 178 5.08 21.39 -16.22
N SER A 179 4.29 22.32 -15.67
CA SER A 179 4.08 22.39 -14.21
C SER A 179 3.40 21.14 -13.68
N TYR A 180 2.32 20.71 -14.31
CA TYR A 180 1.63 19.48 -13.92
C TYR A 180 2.49 18.24 -14.11
N ILE A 181 3.15 18.12 -15.27
CA ILE A 181 4.05 17.00 -15.55
C ILE A 181 5.17 16.95 -14.49
N PHE A 182 5.80 18.08 -14.20
CA PHE A 182 6.90 18.13 -13.24
C PHE A 182 6.48 17.75 -11.82
N CYS A 183 5.27 18.15 -11.38
CA CYS A 183 4.77 17.78 -10.06
C CYS A 183 4.40 16.30 -9.95
N ILE A 184 3.92 15.65 -11.02
CA ILE A 184 3.55 14.22 -11.03
C ILE A 184 4.77 13.32 -11.35
N LEU A 185 5.81 13.88 -11.96
CA LEU A 185 6.98 13.14 -12.41
C LEU A 185 7.64 12.28 -11.31
N PRO A 186 7.82 12.74 -10.05
CA PRO A 186 8.47 11.94 -9.01
C PRO A 186 7.74 10.62 -8.72
N ILE A 187 6.40 10.65 -8.60
CA ILE A 187 5.63 9.42 -8.34
C ILE A 187 5.65 8.49 -9.55
N GLY A 188 5.48 9.03 -10.76
CA GLY A 188 5.53 8.24 -11.98
C GLY A 188 6.88 7.55 -12.18
N LEU A 189 7.98 8.28 -12.00
CA LEU A 189 9.33 7.71 -12.09
C LEU A 189 9.59 6.70 -10.98
N ASN A 190 9.20 6.99 -9.74
CA ASN A 190 9.37 6.04 -8.63
C ASN A 190 8.68 4.71 -8.94
N MET A 191 7.41 4.75 -9.37
CA MET A 191 6.66 3.54 -9.70
C MET A 191 7.30 2.76 -10.84
N MET A 192 7.68 3.45 -11.93
CA MET A 192 8.27 2.76 -13.08
C MET A 192 9.67 2.20 -12.80
N ILE A 193 10.46 2.87 -11.96
CA ILE A 193 11.78 2.38 -11.53
C ILE A 193 11.62 1.18 -10.60
N ILE A 194 10.70 1.23 -9.63
CA ILE A 194 10.41 0.10 -8.72
C ILE A 194 9.96 -1.11 -9.54
N HIS A 195 9.08 -0.94 -10.53
CA HIS A 195 8.67 -2.01 -11.44
C HIS A 195 9.83 -2.59 -12.24
N PHE A 196 10.70 -1.73 -12.80
CA PHE A 196 11.93 -2.17 -13.48
C PHE A 196 12.83 -2.99 -12.55
N LEU A 197 13.05 -2.52 -11.32
CA LEU A 197 13.86 -3.22 -10.33
C LEU A 197 13.23 -4.56 -9.92
N ASN A 198 11.90 -4.62 -9.79
CA ASN A 198 11.15 -5.84 -9.50
C ASN A 198 11.36 -6.92 -10.56
N ILE A 199 11.36 -6.53 -11.83
CA ILE A 199 11.57 -7.45 -12.96
C ILE A 199 13.03 -7.92 -13.04
N ILE A 200 13.99 -7.04 -12.76
CA ILE A 200 15.41 -7.33 -13.04
C ILE A 200 16.18 -7.88 -11.85
N ILE A 201 15.83 -7.50 -10.63
CA ILE A 201 16.50 -7.92 -9.39
C ILE A 201 15.67 -9.02 -8.75
N TYR A 202 16.24 -10.22 -8.70
CA TYR A 202 15.65 -11.35 -7.98
C TYR A 202 15.50 -11.02 -6.49
N GLY A 203 14.31 -11.22 -5.93
CA GLY A 203 14.02 -10.95 -4.52
C GLY A 203 13.61 -9.50 -4.18
N PHE A 204 13.38 -8.63 -5.17
CA PHE A 204 13.14 -7.20 -4.93
C PHE A 204 11.76 -6.93 -4.30
N PRO A 205 11.69 -6.23 -3.14
CA PRO A 205 10.44 -6.05 -2.41
C PRO A 205 9.66 -4.81 -2.91
N GLN A 206 9.00 -4.89 -4.07
CA GLN A 206 8.35 -3.72 -4.68
C GLN A 206 7.35 -2.99 -3.75
N ASN A 207 6.49 -3.74 -3.04
CA ASN A 207 5.45 -3.18 -2.16
C ASN A 207 6.04 -2.38 -0.99
N TYR A 208 7.25 -2.72 -0.53
CA TYR A 208 7.93 -2.00 0.53
C TYR A 208 8.33 -0.59 0.08
N TYR A 209 8.79 -0.44 -1.16
CA TYR A 209 9.27 0.83 -1.70
C TYR A 209 8.17 1.71 -2.32
N TYR A 210 7.04 1.14 -2.73
CA TYR A 210 5.90 1.91 -3.26
C TYR A 210 5.32 2.91 -2.25
N ASN A 211 5.46 2.65 -0.95
CA ASN A 211 4.91 3.50 0.12
C ASN A 211 5.75 4.78 0.39
N MET A 212 6.85 5.02 -0.34
CA MET A 212 7.69 6.22 -0.18
C MET A 212 7.30 7.39 -1.10
N ASN A 213 6.01 7.76 -1.14
CA ASN A 213 5.50 8.78 -2.06
C ASN A 213 5.63 10.24 -1.58
N TYR A 214 6.38 10.49 -0.50
CA TYR A 214 6.52 11.81 0.12
C TYR A 214 7.20 12.88 -0.76
N PHE A 215 7.84 12.47 -1.87
CA PHE A 215 8.51 13.37 -2.81
C PHE A 215 7.60 13.94 -3.90
N CYS A 216 6.33 13.54 -4.00
CA CYS A 216 5.44 14.07 -5.02
C CYS A 216 4.70 15.32 -4.52
N PRO A 217 4.93 16.53 -5.05
CA PRO A 217 4.25 17.74 -4.60
C PRO A 217 2.73 17.75 -4.82
N LEU A 218 2.19 16.80 -5.61
CA LEU A 218 0.78 16.75 -6.00
C LEU A 218 -0.03 15.67 -5.26
N VAL A 219 0.63 14.73 -4.57
CA VAL A 219 -0.06 13.66 -3.83
C VAL A 219 -0.40 14.18 -2.43
N ILE A 220 -1.69 14.20 -2.09
CA ILE A 220 -2.24 14.87 -0.90
C ILE A 220 -3.02 13.89 0.01
N GLY A 221 -3.10 12.58 -0.33
CA GLY A 221 -3.72 11.54 0.50
C GLY A 221 -2.88 11.15 1.74
N ASP A 222 -2.80 9.87 2.12
CA ASP A 222 -2.10 9.38 3.33
C ASP A 222 -0.70 10.00 3.59
N ALA A 223 0.06 10.30 2.52
CA ALA A 223 1.35 10.96 2.60
C ALA A 223 1.31 12.35 3.28
N TYR A 224 0.15 13.00 3.31
CA TYR A 224 -0.08 14.31 3.94
C TYR A 224 0.17 14.27 5.44
N HIS A 225 -0.19 13.18 6.13
CA HIS A 225 0.01 13.05 7.57
C HIS A 225 1.47 12.79 7.95
N ASP A 226 2.32 12.39 7.01
CA ASP A 226 3.75 12.20 7.24
C ASP A 226 4.50 13.56 7.28
N TYR A 227 5.31 13.76 8.33
CA TYR A 227 6.16 14.94 8.46
C TYR A 227 7.18 15.07 7.32
N ARG A 228 7.64 13.96 6.73
CA ARG A 228 8.61 13.92 5.63
C ARG A 228 8.08 14.61 4.38
N TYR A 229 6.78 14.51 4.12
CA TYR A 229 6.13 15.22 3.01
C TYR A 229 6.22 16.73 3.19
N ASN A 230 5.99 17.23 4.41
CA ASN A 230 6.09 18.65 4.71
C ASN A 230 7.54 19.15 4.60
N VAL A 231 8.52 18.35 5.06
CA VAL A 231 9.94 18.65 4.90
C VAL A 231 10.33 18.70 3.41
N ALA A 232 9.86 17.75 2.60
CA ALA A 232 10.13 17.73 1.16
C ALA A 232 9.57 18.99 0.46
N ASN A 233 8.34 19.39 0.78
CA ASN A 233 7.73 20.62 0.23
C ASN A 233 8.51 21.89 0.63
N LEU A 234 8.98 22.00 1.88
CA LEU A 234 9.85 23.10 2.30
C LEU A 234 11.15 23.14 1.50
N ILE A 235 11.78 21.98 1.28
CA ILE A 235 12.98 21.88 0.44
C ILE A 235 12.67 22.34 -0.99
N TYR A 236 11.54 21.92 -1.57
CA TYR A 236 11.14 22.36 -2.91
C TYR A 236 10.97 23.87 -3.01
N VAL A 237 10.29 24.51 -2.05
CA VAL A 237 10.14 25.97 -2.00
C VAL A 237 11.50 26.66 -2.03
N ILE A 238 12.44 26.23 -1.18
CA ILE A 238 13.77 26.84 -1.08
C ILE A 238 14.56 26.63 -2.37
N VAL A 239 14.65 25.38 -2.83
CA VAL A 239 15.45 25.00 -4.00
C VAL A 239 14.93 25.70 -5.25
N PHE A 240 13.64 25.57 -5.57
CA PHE A 240 13.10 26.13 -6.81
C PHE A 240 13.00 27.65 -6.79
N TYR A 241 12.85 28.28 -5.62
CA TYR A 241 12.97 29.74 -5.50
C TYR A 241 14.40 30.20 -5.84
N ILE A 242 15.42 29.59 -5.25
CA ILE A 242 16.83 29.97 -5.48
C ILE A 242 17.21 29.73 -6.95
N PHE A 243 16.91 28.55 -7.49
CA PHE A 243 17.19 28.22 -8.88
C PHE A 243 16.39 29.09 -9.86
N GLY A 244 15.11 29.36 -9.55
CA GLY A 244 14.26 30.25 -10.35
C GLY A 244 14.82 31.66 -10.42
N LEU A 245 15.22 32.23 -9.28
CA LEU A 245 15.85 33.56 -9.24
C LEU A 245 17.19 33.57 -9.99
N TYR A 246 18.01 32.54 -9.84
CA TYR A 246 19.29 32.41 -10.53
C TYR A 246 19.12 32.36 -12.05
N LEU A 247 18.23 31.50 -12.55
CA LEU A 247 17.94 31.37 -13.98
C LEU A 247 17.28 32.64 -14.53
N TYR A 248 16.41 33.29 -13.77
CA TYR A 248 15.76 34.55 -14.18
C TYR A 248 16.79 35.66 -14.41
N LYS A 249 17.83 35.74 -13.57
CA LYS A 249 18.95 36.67 -13.78
C LYS A 249 19.71 36.41 -15.07
N LYS A 250 19.85 35.13 -15.45
CA LYS A 250 20.61 34.69 -16.64
C LYS A 250 19.77 34.56 -17.91
N ARG A 251 18.45 34.78 -17.84
CA ARG A 251 17.55 34.61 -19.00
C ARG A 251 17.77 35.71 -20.04
N ASN A 252 18.24 35.31 -21.22
CA ASN A 252 18.38 36.18 -22.39
C ASN A 252 17.01 36.56 -22.97
N LEU A 253 16.90 37.78 -23.50
CA LEU A 253 15.63 38.34 -23.98
C LEU A 253 15.13 37.67 -25.27
N GLU A 254 16.04 37.11 -26.08
CA GLU A 254 15.75 36.54 -27.41
C GLU A 254 15.10 35.15 -27.37
N ASN A 255 15.07 34.49 -26.21
CA ASN A 255 14.60 33.10 -26.08
C ASN A 255 13.11 32.96 -25.77
N SER A 256 12.33 34.04 -25.88
CA SER A 256 10.91 34.10 -25.51
C SER A 256 9.99 33.22 -26.37
N SER A 257 10.46 32.74 -27.52
CA SER A 257 9.71 31.82 -28.38
C SER A 257 10.15 30.36 -28.28
N ASN A 258 11.25 30.04 -27.61
CA ASN A 258 11.77 28.68 -27.50
C ASN A 258 10.95 27.86 -26.47
N LEU A 259 10.77 26.55 -26.71
CA LEU A 259 10.11 25.67 -25.73
C LEU A 259 10.81 25.74 -24.36
N ILE A 260 12.14 25.61 -24.37
CA ILE A 260 13.02 25.76 -23.22
C ILE A 260 14.09 26.80 -23.56
N CYS A 261 14.30 27.75 -22.65
CA CYS A 261 15.14 28.92 -22.88
C CYS A 261 16.65 28.68 -22.59
N PHE A 262 17.02 27.55 -22.00
CA PHE A 262 18.41 27.25 -21.61
C PHE A 262 18.93 25.98 -22.29
N ASN A 263 20.10 26.05 -22.93
CA ASN A 263 20.63 24.92 -23.73
C ASN A 263 20.87 23.64 -22.91
N ILE A 264 21.44 23.74 -21.71
CA ILE A 264 21.63 22.57 -20.85
C ILE A 264 20.30 21.90 -20.46
N LEU A 265 19.26 22.71 -20.21
CA LEU A 265 17.93 22.19 -19.89
C LEU A 265 17.24 21.58 -21.11
N LYS A 266 17.58 21.99 -22.35
CA LYS A 266 17.11 21.29 -23.56
C LYS A 266 17.66 19.86 -23.63
N ILE A 267 18.93 19.67 -23.26
CA ILE A 267 19.57 18.34 -23.22
C ILE A 267 18.90 17.48 -22.15
N ILE A 268 18.73 18.00 -20.94
CA ILE A 268 18.08 17.30 -19.83
C ILE A 268 16.62 16.96 -20.19
N PHE A 269 15.87 17.90 -20.77
CA PHE A 269 14.50 17.66 -21.20
C PHE A 269 14.42 16.55 -22.25
N LYS A 270 15.29 16.59 -23.26
CA LYS A 270 15.31 15.59 -24.33
C LYS A 270 15.46 14.18 -23.78
N TYR A 271 16.55 13.92 -23.05
CA TYR A 271 16.82 12.58 -22.54
C TYR A 271 15.94 12.21 -21.34
N GLY A 272 15.48 13.19 -20.57
CA GLY A 272 14.47 12.97 -19.52
C GLY A 272 13.15 12.47 -20.11
N VAL A 273 12.63 13.11 -21.17
CA VAL A 273 11.44 12.63 -21.88
C VAL A 273 11.69 11.25 -22.51
N THR A 274 12.84 11.01 -23.13
CA THR A 274 13.21 9.68 -23.65
C THR A 274 13.15 8.62 -22.55
N PHE A 275 13.73 8.88 -21.38
CA PHE A 275 13.75 7.96 -20.26
C PHE A 275 12.34 7.69 -19.70
N CYS A 276 11.52 8.73 -19.55
CA CYS A 276 10.14 8.58 -19.08
C CYS A 276 9.31 7.72 -20.04
N PHE A 277 9.37 7.99 -21.34
CA PHE A 277 8.64 7.21 -22.35
C PHE A 277 9.14 5.78 -22.46
N MET A 278 10.47 5.57 -22.35
CA MET A 278 11.09 4.24 -22.32
C MET A 278 10.52 3.39 -21.17
N LEU A 279 10.54 3.92 -19.95
CA LEU A 279 10.02 3.19 -18.79
C LEU A 279 8.50 3.03 -18.86
N LEU A 280 7.75 4.10 -19.15
CA LEU A 280 6.29 4.08 -19.24
C LEU A 280 5.81 3.04 -20.25
N SER A 281 6.43 2.99 -21.44
CA SER A 281 6.06 2.01 -22.47
C SER A 281 6.45 0.58 -22.10
N GLY A 282 7.53 0.39 -21.34
CA GLY A 282 7.91 -0.92 -20.80
C GLY A 282 6.86 -1.44 -19.83
N VAL A 283 6.48 -0.62 -18.84
CA VAL A 283 5.40 -0.92 -17.89
C VAL A 283 4.09 -1.20 -18.64
N ALA A 284 3.67 -0.28 -19.51
CA ALA A 284 2.40 -0.40 -20.22
C ALA A 284 2.27 -1.70 -21.01
N LEU A 285 3.36 -2.19 -21.63
CA LEU A 285 3.32 -3.43 -22.42
C LEU A 285 3.19 -4.68 -21.53
N THR A 286 3.88 -4.72 -20.38
CA THR A 286 3.72 -5.82 -19.41
C THR A 286 2.32 -5.88 -18.80
N TYR A 287 1.70 -4.72 -18.55
CA TYR A 287 0.32 -4.67 -18.05
C TYR A 287 -0.72 -5.01 -19.13
N TRP A 288 -0.51 -4.57 -20.38
CA TRP A 288 -1.45 -4.85 -21.46
C TRP A 288 -1.54 -6.36 -21.79
N THR A 289 -0.46 -7.09 -21.59
CA THR A 289 -0.38 -8.54 -21.83
C THR A 289 -0.70 -9.39 -20.60
N ASP A 290 -1.00 -8.75 -19.46
CA ASP A 290 -1.17 -9.34 -18.13
C ASP A 290 0.02 -10.18 -17.62
N ASP A 291 1.17 -10.07 -18.29
CA ASP A 291 2.43 -10.71 -17.90
C ASP A 291 3.38 -9.65 -17.29
N LYS A 292 3.07 -9.30 -16.03
CA LYS A 292 3.66 -8.16 -15.30
C LYS A 292 5.15 -8.31 -15.01
N GLU A 293 5.65 -9.55 -14.96
CA GLU A 293 7.04 -9.86 -14.58
C GLU A 293 7.95 -10.16 -15.79
N SER A 294 7.40 -10.14 -17.00
CA SER A 294 8.15 -10.44 -18.22
C SER A 294 9.18 -9.39 -18.59
N LEU A 295 10.46 -9.73 -18.38
CA LEU A 295 11.60 -8.92 -18.80
C LEU A 295 11.62 -8.67 -20.31
N VAL A 296 11.25 -9.65 -21.13
CA VAL A 296 11.28 -9.51 -22.59
C VAL A 296 10.26 -8.48 -23.04
N LEU A 297 9.02 -8.56 -22.55
CA LEU A 297 7.97 -7.61 -22.89
C LEU A 297 8.33 -6.21 -22.39
N PHE A 298 8.86 -6.10 -21.17
CA PHE A 298 9.33 -4.82 -20.65
C PHE A 298 10.40 -4.19 -21.56
N LEU A 299 11.42 -4.95 -21.99
CA LEU A 299 12.49 -4.43 -22.85
C LEU A 299 11.98 -4.05 -24.25
N VAL A 300 11.07 -4.82 -24.85
CA VAL A 300 10.44 -4.47 -26.13
C VAL A 300 9.69 -3.15 -26.01
N GLY A 301 8.90 -2.99 -24.94
CA GLY A 301 8.22 -1.73 -24.63
C GLY A 301 9.21 -0.58 -24.45
N CYS A 302 10.33 -0.80 -23.75
CA CYS A 302 11.39 0.21 -23.59
C CYS A 302 11.98 0.67 -24.91
N ILE A 303 12.25 -0.23 -25.86
CA ILE A 303 12.78 0.13 -27.18
C ILE A 303 11.79 1.03 -27.92
N ILE A 304 10.51 0.65 -27.95
CA ILE A 304 9.44 1.43 -28.59
C ILE A 304 9.32 2.81 -27.94
N GLY A 305 9.23 2.86 -26.61
CA GLY A 305 9.13 4.09 -25.83
C GLY A 305 10.33 5.02 -26.00
N ALA A 306 11.55 4.49 -26.01
CA ALA A 306 12.76 5.29 -26.20
C ALA A 306 12.78 5.97 -27.58
N VAL A 307 12.41 5.24 -28.64
CA VAL A 307 12.31 5.80 -30.00
C VAL A 307 11.27 6.93 -30.04
N ILE A 308 10.07 6.68 -29.52
CA ILE A 308 8.98 7.65 -29.49
C ILE A 308 9.38 8.89 -28.69
N GLY A 309 9.83 8.72 -27.44
CA GLY A 309 10.19 9.82 -26.55
C GLY A 309 11.36 10.67 -27.07
N TYR A 310 12.37 10.03 -27.69
CA TYR A 310 13.49 10.73 -28.29
C TYR A 310 13.07 11.61 -29.48
N PHE A 311 12.29 11.08 -30.42
CA PHE A 311 11.83 11.89 -31.54
C PHE A 311 10.79 12.92 -31.15
N LEU A 312 9.88 12.60 -30.23
CA LEU A 312 8.88 13.53 -29.72
C LEU A 312 9.56 14.74 -29.05
N SER A 313 10.53 14.51 -28.17
CA SER A 313 11.25 15.61 -27.52
C SER A 313 12.08 16.43 -28.51
N GLU A 314 12.68 15.80 -29.54
CA GLU A 314 13.39 16.50 -30.61
C GLU A 314 12.45 17.36 -31.48
N MET A 315 11.25 16.84 -31.80
CA MET A 315 10.19 17.58 -32.51
C MET A 315 9.71 18.79 -31.71
N LEU A 316 9.47 18.61 -30.41
CA LEU A 316 9.04 19.67 -29.50
C LEU A 316 10.11 20.77 -29.36
N LEU A 317 11.38 20.39 -29.24
CA LEU A 317 12.50 21.33 -29.10
C LEU A 317 12.77 22.12 -30.39
N GLN A 318 12.59 21.51 -31.56
CA GLN A 318 12.88 22.13 -32.85
C GLN A 318 11.63 22.71 -33.53
N LYS A 319 10.44 22.43 -32.99
CA LYS A 319 9.14 22.81 -33.56
C LYS A 319 8.95 22.37 -35.01
N GLN A 320 9.50 21.21 -35.37
CA GLN A 320 9.43 20.65 -36.72
C GLN A 320 9.31 19.12 -36.67
N PHE A 321 8.65 18.53 -37.67
CA PHE A 321 8.46 17.08 -37.75
C PHE A 321 9.66 16.34 -38.38
N ASN A 322 10.46 17.01 -39.21
CA ASN A 322 11.55 16.36 -39.95
C ASN A 322 12.85 16.23 -39.12
N VAL A 323 12.79 15.47 -38.03
CA VAL A 323 13.91 15.26 -37.09
C VAL A 323 14.48 13.83 -37.13
N PHE A 324 13.89 12.95 -37.94
CA PHE A 324 14.19 11.51 -37.97
C PHE A 324 15.64 11.17 -38.38
N LYS A 325 16.37 12.11 -38.99
CA LYS A 325 17.79 11.93 -39.34
C LYS A 325 18.74 12.08 -38.12
N LYS A 326 18.26 12.58 -36.98
CA LYS A 326 19.09 12.89 -35.80
C LYS A 326 19.23 11.71 -34.83
N VAL A 327 19.57 10.52 -35.34
CA VAL A 327 19.61 9.26 -34.56
C VAL A 327 20.84 9.09 -33.67
N LYS A 328 21.92 9.84 -33.89
CA LYS A 328 23.19 9.64 -33.16
C LYS A 328 23.03 9.67 -31.64
N GLY A 329 22.24 10.63 -31.12
CA GLY A 329 21.99 10.74 -29.68
C GLY A 329 21.19 9.56 -29.13
N LEU A 330 20.27 9.00 -29.91
CA LEU A 330 19.49 7.82 -29.53
C LEU A 330 20.39 6.58 -29.44
N ILE A 331 21.31 6.40 -30.40
CA ILE A 331 22.25 5.25 -30.39
C ILE A 331 23.12 5.28 -29.14
N VAL A 332 23.70 6.44 -28.81
CA VAL A 332 24.53 6.59 -27.60
C VAL A 332 23.70 6.34 -26.33
N TYR A 333 22.49 6.90 -26.26
CA TYR A 333 21.57 6.68 -25.15
C TYR A 333 21.23 5.18 -24.98
N SER A 334 20.84 4.50 -26.07
CA SER A 334 20.52 3.08 -26.04
C SER A 334 21.70 2.23 -25.60
N LEU A 335 22.93 2.54 -26.05
CA LEU A 335 24.13 1.83 -25.64
C LEU A 335 24.38 1.95 -24.13
N ILE A 336 24.23 3.16 -23.56
CA ILE A 336 24.36 3.38 -22.11
C ILE A 336 23.30 2.60 -21.34
N MET A 337 22.03 2.68 -21.77
CA MET A 337 20.94 1.97 -21.10
C MET A 337 21.12 0.45 -21.16
N THR A 338 21.59 -0.10 -22.28
CA THR A 338 21.89 -1.53 -22.41
C THR A 338 22.97 -1.96 -21.42
N ILE A 339 24.04 -1.16 -21.26
CA ILE A 339 25.09 -1.45 -20.27
C ILE A 339 24.51 -1.48 -18.86
N ILE A 340 23.64 -0.52 -18.51
CA ILE A 340 22.97 -0.46 -17.20
C ILE A 340 22.12 -1.71 -16.97
N VAL A 341 21.27 -2.09 -17.93
CA VAL A 341 20.41 -3.27 -17.84
C VAL A 341 21.25 -4.55 -17.68
N ILE A 342 22.32 -4.72 -18.47
CA ILE A 342 23.22 -5.87 -18.34
C ILE A 342 23.89 -5.90 -16.96
N GLY A 343 24.32 -4.73 -16.45
CA GLY A 343 24.92 -4.62 -15.12
C GLY A 343 23.98 -5.06 -13.99
N PHE A 344 22.71 -4.66 -14.05
CA PHE A 344 21.70 -5.11 -13.09
C PHE A 344 21.34 -6.58 -13.25
N LYS A 345 21.17 -7.06 -14.49
CA LYS A 345 20.82 -8.47 -14.77
C LYS A 345 21.91 -9.44 -14.30
N ASN A 346 23.17 -9.06 -14.44
CA ASN A 346 24.32 -9.85 -13.99
C ASN A 346 24.65 -9.63 -12.51
N ASP A 347 23.81 -8.88 -11.79
CA ASP A 347 23.99 -8.55 -10.38
C ASP A 347 25.40 -8.07 -10.04
N VAL A 348 25.98 -7.18 -10.86
CA VAL A 348 27.36 -6.68 -10.69
C VAL A 348 27.56 -6.01 -9.32
N LEU A 349 26.48 -5.53 -8.72
CA LEU A 349 26.46 -4.90 -7.40
C LEU A 349 26.22 -5.88 -6.24
N GLY A 350 25.96 -7.17 -6.53
CA GLY A 350 25.67 -8.20 -5.52
C GLY A 350 24.40 -7.91 -4.71
N ILE A 351 23.40 -7.26 -5.32
CA ILE A 351 22.15 -6.91 -4.64
C ILE A 351 21.30 -8.16 -4.42
N SER A 352 21.17 -9.04 -5.42
CA SER A 352 20.30 -10.21 -5.33
C SER A 352 20.84 -11.27 -4.37
N THR A 353 22.16 -11.33 -4.19
CA THR A 353 22.84 -12.31 -3.33
C THR A 353 23.21 -11.77 -1.94
N LYS A 354 22.87 -10.52 -1.63
CA LYS A 354 23.22 -9.94 -0.34
C LYS A 354 22.42 -10.55 0.81
N ILE A 355 23.11 -11.26 1.69
CA ILE A 355 22.60 -11.80 2.95
C ILE A 355 23.46 -11.22 4.08
N PRO A 356 22.89 -10.59 5.12
CA PRO A 356 23.65 -10.11 6.27
C PRO A 356 24.20 -11.27 7.12
N ASP A 357 25.34 -11.08 7.77
CA ASP A 357 25.86 -12.03 8.77
C ASP A 357 25.00 -11.97 10.06
N CYS A 358 24.89 -13.08 10.80
CA CYS A 358 24.07 -13.15 12.02
C CYS A 358 24.42 -12.05 13.03
N GLU A 359 25.72 -11.72 13.20
CA GLU A 359 26.20 -10.71 14.14
C GLU A 359 25.81 -9.27 13.75
N GLU A 360 25.45 -9.02 12.48
CA GLU A 360 25.02 -7.68 12.04
C GLU A 360 23.52 -7.43 12.27
N VAL A 361 22.75 -8.46 12.60
CA VAL A 361 21.29 -8.44 12.63
C VAL A 361 20.79 -8.20 14.06
N GLU A 362 20.11 -7.07 14.27
CA GLU A 362 19.43 -6.75 15.55
C GLU A 362 18.13 -7.54 15.67
N LYS A 363 17.38 -7.65 14.56
CA LYS A 363 16.11 -8.37 14.48
C LYS A 363 15.70 -8.65 13.04
N ILE A 364 14.93 -9.72 12.84
CA ILE A 364 14.34 -10.09 11.55
C ILE A 364 12.83 -9.98 11.64
N GLU A 365 12.23 -9.37 10.64
CA GLU A 365 10.80 -9.42 10.41
C GLU A 365 10.52 -10.41 9.29
N PHE A 366 9.83 -11.50 9.64
CA PHE A 366 9.63 -12.64 8.74
C PHE A 366 8.15 -12.91 8.52
N TYR A 367 7.78 -13.05 7.26
CA TYR A 367 6.44 -13.40 6.82
C TYR A 367 6.51 -14.50 5.77
N CYS A 368 5.65 -15.51 5.93
CA CYS A 368 5.49 -16.58 4.97
C CYS A 368 4.00 -16.81 4.75
N GLY A 369 3.55 -16.72 3.49
CA GLY A 369 2.15 -17.00 3.13
C GLY A 369 1.71 -18.41 3.51
N TYR A 370 2.65 -19.35 3.62
CA TYR A 370 2.38 -20.71 4.08
C TYR A 370 1.80 -20.72 5.49
N GLY A 371 2.46 -20.06 6.44
CA GLY A 371 1.96 -19.97 7.82
C GLY A 371 0.59 -19.30 7.91
N HIS A 372 0.26 -18.35 7.02
CA HIS A 372 -1.06 -17.69 7.05
C HIS A 372 -2.22 -18.66 6.73
N ASN A 373 -2.00 -19.65 5.86
CA ASN A 373 -3.00 -20.68 5.55
C ASN A 373 -3.25 -21.66 6.70
N TYR A 374 -2.37 -21.69 7.70
CA TYR A 374 -2.47 -22.61 8.85
C TYR A 374 -2.72 -21.91 10.19
N PHE A 375 -2.50 -20.59 10.31
CA PHE A 375 -2.57 -19.90 11.60
C PHE A 375 -3.58 -18.73 11.63
N ASN A 376 -4.38 -18.56 10.57
CA ASN A 376 -5.48 -17.60 10.34
C ASN A 376 -5.44 -16.27 11.15
N ASN A 377 -4.25 -15.67 11.29
CA ASN A 377 -4.04 -14.48 12.11
C ASN A 377 -4.12 -13.21 11.23
N ASN A 378 -5.05 -12.31 11.57
CA ASN A 378 -5.44 -11.15 10.77
C ASN A 378 -4.42 -9.99 10.75
N GLN A 379 -3.31 -10.04 11.50
CA GLN A 379 -2.18 -9.10 11.49
C GLN A 379 -0.92 -9.79 12.05
N MET A 380 0.34 -9.40 11.82
CA MET A 380 1.10 -8.65 10.81
C MET A 380 2.56 -8.90 11.21
N TYR A 381 3.43 -9.26 10.27
CA TYR A 381 4.90 -9.20 10.37
C TYR A 381 5.52 -9.34 11.79
N PHE A 382 5.76 -10.57 12.23
CA PHE A 382 6.41 -10.82 13.52
C PHE A 382 7.91 -10.51 13.46
N ARG A 383 8.45 -10.04 14.59
CA ARG A 383 9.86 -9.72 14.75
C ARG A 383 10.54 -10.75 15.64
N TYR A 384 11.68 -11.23 15.18
CA TYR A 384 12.49 -12.26 15.80
C TYR A 384 13.85 -11.70 16.16
N LYS A 385 14.36 -12.07 17.33
CA LYS A 385 15.59 -11.54 17.93
C LYS A 385 16.52 -12.62 18.47
N THR A 386 16.04 -13.85 18.65
CA THR A 386 16.91 -14.93 19.19
C THR A 386 17.94 -15.33 18.15
N ASP A 387 19.18 -15.56 18.59
CA ASP A 387 20.29 -15.97 17.72
C ASP A 387 19.94 -17.21 16.88
N GLU A 388 19.29 -18.21 17.48
CA GLU A 388 18.83 -19.43 16.79
C GLU A 388 17.85 -19.12 15.64
N MET A 389 16.87 -18.24 15.89
CA MET A 389 15.86 -17.88 14.90
C MET A 389 16.46 -17.05 13.76
N ILE A 390 17.41 -16.16 14.08
CA ILE A 390 18.17 -15.41 13.10
C ILE A 390 18.95 -16.37 12.19
N GLU A 391 19.63 -17.37 12.76
CA GLU A 391 20.35 -18.40 12.01
C GLU A 391 19.42 -19.22 11.10
N TYR A 392 18.26 -19.68 11.61
CA TYR A 392 17.31 -20.45 10.82
C TYR A 392 16.75 -19.67 9.62
N ILE A 393 16.40 -18.39 9.80
CA ILE A 393 15.89 -17.55 8.71
C ILE A 393 17.00 -17.21 7.71
N ILE A 394 18.24 -16.99 8.17
CA ILE A 394 19.39 -16.77 7.28
C ILE A 394 19.68 -18.01 6.44
N ASN A 395 19.59 -19.21 7.04
CA ASN A 395 19.74 -20.47 6.30
C ASN A 395 18.65 -20.63 5.24
N LEU A 396 17.39 -20.37 5.57
CA LEU A 396 16.29 -20.33 4.61
C LEU A 396 16.58 -19.33 3.48
N HIS A 397 17.01 -18.12 3.81
CA HIS A 397 17.32 -17.09 2.81
C HIS A 397 18.47 -17.52 1.87
N THR A 398 19.49 -18.19 2.41
CA THR A 398 20.62 -18.72 1.66
C THR A 398 20.17 -19.76 0.63
N GLU A 399 19.38 -20.74 1.07
CA GLU A 399 18.81 -21.77 0.18
C GLU A 399 17.94 -21.18 -0.94
N ILE A 400 17.15 -20.13 -0.64
CA ILE A 400 16.34 -19.45 -1.64
C ILE A 400 17.21 -18.72 -2.67
N VAL A 401 18.26 -18.03 -2.23
CA VAL A 401 19.19 -17.30 -3.11
C VAL A 401 19.94 -18.25 -4.04
N ASP A 402 20.28 -19.45 -3.55
CA ASP A 402 21.00 -20.47 -4.31
C ASP A 402 20.10 -21.17 -5.35
N LYS A 403 18.89 -21.58 -4.97
CA LYS A 403 17.95 -22.29 -5.86
C LYS A 403 17.20 -21.37 -6.83
N ARG A 404 16.97 -20.11 -6.44
CA ARG A 404 16.21 -19.10 -7.19
C ARG A 404 14.82 -19.56 -7.70
N PRO A 405 13.93 -20.05 -6.81
CA PRO A 405 12.55 -20.39 -7.17
C PRO A 405 11.77 -19.16 -7.67
N ASN A 406 10.75 -19.39 -8.49
CA ASN A 406 9.93 -18.33 -9.09
C ASN A 406 8.42 -18.62 -9.04
N ASN A 407 7.99 -19.61 -8.26
CA ASN A 407 6.63 -20.09 -8.14
C ASN A 407 6.30 -20.38 -6.68
N GLY A 408 5.02 -20.51 -6.36
CA GLY A 408 4.55 -20.82 -5.01
C GLY A 408 4.18 -19.56 -4.21
N GLN A 409 4.32 -19.64 -2.90
CA GLN A 409 3.81 -18.66 -1.97
C GLN A 409 4.85 -17.59 -1.64
N SER A 410 4.36 -16.39 -1.31
CA SER A 410 5.22 -15.25 -1.02
C SER A 410 5.87 -15.39 0.36
N VAL A 411 7.19 -15.27 0.38
CA VAL A 411 8.02 -15.17 1.59
C VAL A 411 8.70 -13.82 1.61
N ARG A 412 8.54 -13.07 2.70
CA ARG A 412 9.20 -11.79 2.94
C ARG A 412 10.13 -11.90 4.13
N ILE A 413 11.36 -11.41 3.94
CA ILE A 413 12.38 -11.33 4.98
C ILE A 413 12.86 -9.89 5.04
N SER A 414 12.75 -9.25 6.20
CA SER A 414 13.24 -7.89 6.43
C SER A 414 14.19 -7.86 7.62
N TYR A 415 15.47 -7.66 7.34
CA TYR A 415 16.53 -7.52 8.34
C TYR A 415 16.61 -6.08 8.82
N TYR A 416 16.66 -5.89 10.13
CA TYR A 416 17.03 -4.63 10.77
C TYR A 416 18.43 -4.83 11.36
N LEU A 417 19.39 -4.04 10.89
CA LEU A 417 20.79 -4.19 11.23
C LEU A 417 21.18 -3.27 12.39
N GLU A 418 22.18 -3.68 13.17
CA GLU A 418 22.72 -2.91 14.31
C GLU A 418 23.18 -1.49 13.94
N ASN A 419 23.58 -1.29 12.68
CA ASN A 419 23.97 0.03 12.17
C ASN A 419 22.79 0.94 11.79
N GLY A 420 21.55 0.51 12.04
CA GLY A 420 20.31 1.24 11.75
C GLY A 420 19.84 1.16 10.28
N LYS A 421 20.49 0.36 9.42
CA LYS A 421 20.04 0.10 8.06
C LYS A 421 19.10 -1.11 8.03
N ASN A 422 18.23 -1.12 7.02
CA ASN A 422 17.30 -2.22 6.79
C ASN A 422 17.53 -2.87 5.42
N LEU A 423 17.27 -4.17 5.34
CA LEU A 423 17.34 -4.95 4.10
C LEU A 423 16.08 -5.80 3.98
N SER A 424 15.23 -5.53 3.00
CA SER A 424 14.03 -6.34 2.74
C SER A 424 14.14 -7.13 1.44
N ARG A 425 13.60 -8.35 1.42
CA ARG A 425 13.49 -9.23 0.27
C ARG A 425 12.15 -9.92 0.22
N VAL A 426 11.65 -10.17 -0.99
CA VAL A 426 10.41 -10.93 -1.23
C VAL A 426 10.66 -11.96 -2.31
N TYR A 427 10.35 -13.22 -2.01
CA TYR A 427 10.51 -14.37 -2.89
C TYR A 427 9.18 -15.10 -3.05
N ASN A 428 9.03 -15.85 -4.14
CA ASN A 428 7.94 -16.81 -4.31
C ASN A 428 8.56 -18.20 -4.32
N ILE A 429 8.17 -19.03 -3.34
CA ILE A 429 8.74 -20.38 -3.15
C ILE A 429 7.63 -21.40 -2.94
N ASP A 430 7.80 -22.62 -3.46
CA ASP A 430 6.96 -23.74 -3.07
C ASP A 430 7.41 -24.22 -1.68
N ALA A 431 6.53 -24.14 -0.68
CA ALA A 431 6.89 -24.42 0.69
C ALA A 431 7.39 -25.86 0.89
N LYS A 432 6.88 -26.81 0.09
CA LYS A 432 7.25 -28.24 0.17
C LYS A 432 8.76 -28.46 -0.06
N ASP A 433 9.36 -27.66 -0.95
CA ASP A 433 10.79 -27.75 -1.26
C ASP A 433 11.70 -27.22 -0.15
N TYR A 434 11.12 -26.57 0.87
CA TYR A 434 11.83 -25.91 1.98
C TYR A 434 11.32 -26.37 3.36
N ASP A 435 10.60 -27.49 3.45
CA ASP A 435 10.10 -28.06 4.73
C ASP A 435 11.24 -28.21 5.76
N PHE A 436 12.44 -28.61 5.32
CA PHE A 436 13.61 -28.74 6.17
C PHE A 436 14.09 -27.41 6.79
N CYS A 437 13.83 -26.28 6.14
CA CYS A 437 14.11 -24.94 6.67
C CYS A 437 12.95 -24.41 7.52
N PHE A 438 11.69 -24.71 7.16
CA PHE A 438 10.53 -24.25 7.90
C PHE A 438 10.36 -24.96 9.24
N LYS A 439 10.71 -26.24 9.31
CA LYS A 439 10.61 -27.04 10.54
C LYS A 439 11.24 -26.36 11.77
N PRO A 440 12.55 -26.02 11.77
CA PRO A 440 13.17 -25.37 12.92
C PRO A 440 12.60 -23.96 13.20
N ILE A 441 12.12 -23.26 12.18
CA ILE A 441 11.48 -21.94 12.32
C ILE A 441 10.17 -22.07 13.09
N PHE A 442 9.25 -22.94 12.67
CA PHE A 442 7.91 -23.04 13.27
C PHE A 442 7.89 -23.80 14.60
N GLU A 443 8.81 -24.76 14.78
CA GLU A 443 8.96 -25.45 16.06
C GLU A 443 9.64 -24.58 17.13
N SER A 444 10.29 -23.47 16.74
CA SER A 444 10.94 -22.57 17.69
C SER A 444 9.94 -21.94 18.67
N ILE A 445 10.35 -21.82 19.93
CA ILE A 445 9.51 -21.23 20.98
C ILE A 445 9.20 -19.76 20.68
N GLU A 446 10.15 -19.01 20.12
CA GLU A 446 9.95 -17.61 19.74
C GLU A 446 8.87 -17.47 18.66
N TYR A 447 8.85 -18.36 17.67
CA TYR A 447 7.79 -18.40 16.66
C TYR A 447 6.42 -18.62 17.30
N LYS A 448 6.30 -19.64 18.14
CA LYS A 448 5.03 -19.96 18.81
C LYS A 448 4.57 -18.81 19.71
N GLN A 449 5.46 -18.22 20.50
CA GLN A 449 5.12 -17.09 21.38
C GLN A 449 4.67 -15.86 20.60
N ASN A 450 5.26 -15.60 19.43
CA ASN A 450 4.87 -14.49 18.58
C ASN A 450 3.47 -14.69 17.96
N HIS A 451 3.11 -15.93 17.57
CA HIS A 451 1.84 -16.21 16.89
C HIS A 451 0.70 -16.54 17.84
N TYR A 452 1.01 -17.08 19.02
CA TYR A 452 0.03 -17.48 20.03
C TYR A 452 0.19 -16.61 21.27
N GLY A 453 -0.59 -15.52 21.34
CA GLY A 453 -0.60 -14.62 22.50
C GLY A 453 -0.91 -15.34 23.82
N LEU A 454 -1.58 -16.49 23.76
CA LEU A 454 -1.83 -17.36 24.91
C LEU A 454 -0.55 -17.81 25.61
N LEU A 455 0.59 -17.92 24.92
CA LEU A 455 1.87 -18.36 25.49
C LEU A 455 2.63 -17.25 26.23
N THR A 456 2.21 -15.98 26.12
CA THR A 456 2.97 -14.83 26.65
C THR A 456 2.24 -14.03 27.73
N ARG A 457 0.93 -14.25 27.92
CA ARG A 457 0.10 -13.56 28.92
C ARG A 457 -0.05 -14.38 30.20
N ASP A 458 -0.51 -13.77 31.29
CA ASP A 458 -0.79 -14.49 32.52
C ASP A 458 -2.17 -15.15 32.48
N GLU A 459 -2.31 -16.32 33.11
CA GLU A 459 -3.56 -17.10 33.09
C GLU A 459 -4.65 -16.46 33.96
N GLU A 460 -4.24 -15.71 34.99
CA GLU A 460 -5.12 -15.10 35.99
C GLU A 460 -5.99 -13.97 35.43
N ASP A 461 -5.62 -13.41 34.27
CA ASP A 461 -6.36 -12.30 33.66
C ASP A 461 -7.57 -12.79 32.83
N ILE A 462 -7.67 -14.08 32.49
CA ILE A 462 -8.69 -14.64 31.59
C ILE A 462 -9.88 -15.15 32.40
N TYR A 463 -11.08 -14.61 32.13
CA TYR A 463 -12.30 -14.94 32.89
C TYR A 463 -13.28 -15.84 32.12
N ASN A 464 -13.21 -15.92 30.78
CA ASN A 464 -14.01 -16.86 30.01
C ASN A 464 -13.34 -17.27 28.70
N ILE A 465 -13.81 -18.40 28.16
CA ILE A 465 -13.36 -18.96 26.89
C ILE A 465 -14.60 -19.23 26.04
N ASN A 466 -14.62 -18.70 24.82
CA ASN A 466 -15.62 -19.04 23.81
C ASN A 466 -15.00 -20.04 22.85
N ILE A 467 -15.64 -21.19 22.68
CA ILE A 467 -15.28 -22.16 21.65
C ILE A 467 -16.31 -22.02 20.53
N ASN A 468 -15.86 -21.62 19.35
CA ASN A 468 -16.67 -21.44 18.17
C ASN A 468 -16.35 -22.60 17.21
N PRO A 469 -17.22 -23.61 17.10
CA PRO A 469 -17.01 -24.73 16.19
C PRO A 469 -16.78 -24.24 14.75
N SER A 470 -15.93 -24.93 13.98
CA SER A 470 -15.71 -24.63 12.56
C SER A 470 -16.90 -24.98 11.66
N ASN A 471 -18.03 -25.37 12.25
CA ASN A 471 -19.26 -25.81 11.60
C ASN A 471 -20.46 -25.00 12.14
N VAL A 472 -21.66 -25.30 11.66
CA VAL A 472 -22.89 -24.57 12.06
C VAL A 472 -23.36 -24.77 13.50
N LYS A 473 -22.67 -25.53 14.36
CA LYS A 473 -23.06 -25.68 15.77
C LYS A 473 -22.91 -24.38 16.54
N GLU A 474 -23.68 -24.25 17.62
CA GLU A 474 -23.65 -23.06 18.47
C GLU A 474 -22.34 -22.97 19.25
N LYS A 475 -21.91 -21.73 19.51
CA LYS A 475 -20.72 -21.49 20.33
C LYS A 475 -20.91 -21.94 21.77
N ILE A 476 -19.84 -22.46 22.37
CA ILE A 476 -19.78 -22.89 23.76
C ILE A 476 -19.09 -21.80 24.58
N ILE A 477 -19.64 -21.45 25.74
CA ILE A 477 -19.06 -20.43 26.62
C ILE A 477 -18.71 -21.06 27.97
N ILE A 478 -17.41 -21.15 28.25
CA ILE A 478 -16.88 -21.66 29.52
C ILE A 478 -16.54 -20.48 30.42
N LYS A 479 -17.18 -20.39 31.60
CA LYS A 479 -16.97 -19.33 32.61
C LYS A 479 -16.47 -19.84 33.96
N ASP A 480 -16.49 -21.15 34.15
CA ASP A 480 -16.02 -21.77 35.38
C ASP A 480 -14.51 -21.60 35.49
N GLN A 481 -14.05 -20.94 36.56
CA GLN A 481 -12.65 -20.54 36.68
C GLN A 481 -11.70 -21.74 36.73
N GLN A 482 -12.10 -22.85 37.35
CA GLN A 482 -11.26 -24.04 37.38
C GLN A 482 -11.11 -24.63 35.97
N GLN A 483 -12.22 -24.75 35.23
CA GLN A 483 -12.19 -25.24 33.86
C GLN A 483 -11.44 -24.31 32.91
N VAL A 484 -11.54 -22.98 33.08
CA VAL A 484 -10.79 -22.00 32.30
C VAL A 484 -9.29 -22.21 32.48
N GLN A 485 -8.81 -22.32 33.71
CA GLN A 485 -7.38 -22.54 34.00
C GLN A 485 -6.89 -23.91 33.50
N GLU A 486 -7.68 -24.98 33.71
CA GLU A 486 -7.39 -26.30 33.15
C GLU A 486 -7.23 -26.22 31.61
N LEU A 487 -8.19 -25.60 30.92
CA LEU A 487 -8.19 -25.52 29.46
C LEU A 487 -7.03 -24.67 28.92
N ILE A 488 -6.70 -23.56 29.57
CA ILE A 488 -5.53 -22.74 29.21
C ILE A 488 -4.25 -23.56 29.33
N SER A 489 -4.06 -24.25 30.45
CA SER A 489 -2.84 -25.03 30.71
C SER A 489 -2.62 -26.14 29.67
N ILE A 490 -3.68 -26.90 29.35
CA ILE A 490 -3.63 -27.96 28.33
C ILE A 490 -3.37 -27.34 26.96
N THR A 491 -4.07 -26.26 26.60
CA THR A 491 -3.90 -25.60 25.30
C THR A 491 -2.48 -25.09 25.11
N ARG A 492 -1.89 -24.46 26.14
CA ARG A 492 -0.48 -24.01 26.12
C ARG A 492 0.49 -25.15 25.89
N GLN A 493 0.31 -26.26 26.61
CA GLN A 493 1.16 -27.44 26.48
C GLN A 493 1.07 -28.02 25.07
N GLN A 494 -0.14 -28.14 24.51
CA GLN A 494 -0.37 -28.65 23.16
C GLN A 494 0.31 -27.77 22.11
N ILE A 495 0.08 -26.45 22.13
CA ILE A 495 0.73 -25.50 21.22
C ILE A 495 2.27 -25.60 21.34
N THR A 496 2.80 -25.64 22.57
CA THR A 496 4.24 -25.68 22.83
C THR A 496 4.89 -26.95 22.28
N ASN A 497 4.21 -28.10 22.37
CA ASN A 497 4.73 -29.39 21.92
C ASN A 497 4.41 -29.72 20.46
N GLU A 498 3.56 -28.93 19.81
CA GLU A 498 3.14 -29.18 18.43
C GLU A 498 4.34 -29.20 17.46
N THR A 499 4.45 -30.25 16.66
CA THR A 499 5.53 -30.37 15.67
C THR A 499 5.16 -29.70 14.34
N TYR A 500 6.14 -29.48 13.48
CA TYR A 500 5.89 -28.93 12.14
C TYR A 500 4.93 -29.79 11.30
N GLU A 501 5.07 -31.12 11.38
CA GLU A 501 4.18 -32.04 10.65
C GLU A 501 2.77 -32.01 11.24
N ASP A 502 2.65 -31.94 12.57
CA ASP A 502 1.35 -31.76 13.24
C ASP A 502 0.65 -30.49 12.76
N MET A 503 1.40 -29.39 12.61
CA MET A 503 0.84 -28.13 12.14
C MET A 503 0.30 -28.25 10.71
N LYS A 504 1.05 -28.93 9.84
CA LYS A 504 0.76 -29.11 8.42
C LYS A 504 -0.39 -30.07 8.15
N GLU A 505 -0.50 -31.15 8.92
CA GLU A 505 -1.46 -32.24 8.68
C GLU A 505 -2.78 -32.07 9.45
N SER A 506 -2.84 -31.15 10.42
CA SER A 506 -4.01 -30.96 11.28
C SER A 506 -5.24 -30.33 10.58
N ILE A 507 -6.41 -30.61 11.17
CA ILE A 507 -7.71 -30.02 10.80
C ILE A 507 -8.25 -29.23 11.99
N ASP A 508 -8.69 -28.00 11.72
CA ASP A 508 -9.28 -27.11 12.73
C ASP A 508 -10.73 -27.51 13.02
N LEU A 509 -10.97 -27.99 14.23
CA LEU A 509 -12.30 -28.38 14.71
C LEU A 509 -13.10 -27.18 15.25
N ALA A 510 -12.42 -26.24 15.90
CA ALA A 510 -13.02 -25.02 16.43
C ALA A 510 -12.00 -23.89 16.59
N HIS A 511 -12.48 -22.66 16.64
CA HIS A 511 -11.72 -21.49 17.07
C HIS A 511 -12.00 -21.19 18.55
N MET A 512 -10.97 -21.02 19.36
CA MET A 512 -11.09 -20.70 20.78
C MET A 512 -10.67 -19.26 21.04
N ASP A 513 -11.61 -18.44 21.51
CA ASP A 513 -11.36 -17.06 21.95
C ASP A 513 -11.27 -17.00 23.48
N PHE A 514 -10.20 -16.44 24.00
CA PHE A 514 -9.94 -16.27 25.42
C PHE A 514 -10.11 -14.79 25.77
N TYR A 515 -11.06 -14.46 26.65
CA TYR A 515 -11.26 -13.08 27.08
C TYR A 515 -10.85 -12.86 28.52
N GLY A 516 -10.19 -11.74 28.73
CA GLY A 516 -9.66 -11.33 30.01
C GLY A 516 -9.66 -9.81 30.21
N VAL A 517 -9.21 -9.39 31.38
CA VAL A 517 -8.90 -7.99 31.69
C VAL A 517 -7.58 -7.95 32.44
N ASN A 518 -6.61 -7.18 31.94
CA ASN A 518 -5.32 -7.04 32.62
C ASN A 518 -5.41 -6.16 33.86
N SER A 519 -4.34 -6.11 34.64
CA SER A 519 -4.21 -5.25 35.83
C SER A 519 -4.40 -3.74 35.59
N ASP A 520 -4.21 -3.27 34.35
CA ASP A 520 -4.42 -1.87 33.93
C ASP A 520 -5.86 -1.59 33.47
N GLY A 521 -6.75 -2.59 33.46
CA GLY A 521 -8.14 -2.47 33.05
C GLY A 521 -8.39 -2.57 31.53
N GLU A 522 -7.40 -2.99 30.75
CA GLU A 522 -7.53 -3.22 29.32
C GLU A 522 -8.10 -4.62 29.05
N ASN A 523 -9.02 -4.71 28.09
CA ASN A 523 -9.57 -5.98 27.65
C ASN A 523 -8.50 -6.79 26.91
N ILE A 524 -8.40 -8.06 27.28
CA ILE A 524 -7.57 -9.06 26.60
C ILE A 524 -8.49 -9.90 25.72
N GLU A 525 -8.12 -10.07 24.46
CA GLU A 525 -8.74 -11.02 23.53
C GLU A 525 -7.60 -11.78 22.84
N LEU A 526 -7.53 -13.09 23.08
CA LEU A 526 -6.53 -13.99 22.49
C LEU A 526 -7.25 -15.09 21.73
N SER A 527 -6.60 -15.63 20.70
CA SER A 527 -7.14 -16.70 19.87
C SER A 527 -6.20 -17.91 19.85
N ALA A 528 -6.79 -19.11 19.76
CA ALA A 528 -6.10 -20.34 19.42
C ALA A 528 -7.02 -21.27 18.63
N GLU A 529 -6.43 -22.17 17.85
CA GLU A 529 -7.17 -23.19 17.10
C GLU A 529 -7.25 -24.48 17.91
N LEU A 530 -8.42 -25.11 17.92
CA LEU A 530 -8.61 -26.48 18.41
C LEU A 530 -8.41 -27.44 17.23
N ARG A 531 -7.28 -28.14 17.22
CA ARG A 531 -6.91 -29.08 16.15
C ARG A 531 -7.26 -30.52 16.48
N ASN A 532 -7.54 -31.32 15.46
CA ASN A 532 -7.89 -32.74 15.58
C ASN A 532 -6.79 -33.61 16.22
N ASN A 533 -5.53 -33.19 16.17
CA ASN A 533 -4.39 -33.89 16.76
C ASN A 533 -4.10 -33.49 18.23
N TYR A 534 -4.82 -32.51 18.81
CA TYR A 534 -4.66 -32.11 20.21
C TYR A 534 -5.34 -33.12 21.16
N ALA A 535 -4.74 -34.31 21.28
CA ALA A 535 -5.36 -35.47 21.92
C ALA A 535 -5.77 -35.24 23.39
N GLU A 536 -4.93 -34.57 24.20
CA GLU A 536 -5.25 -34.29 25.61
C GLU A 536 -6.40 -33.29 25.72
N LEU A 537 -6.41 -32.27 24.86
CA LEU A 537 -7.46 -31.25 24.81
C LEU A 537 -8.80 -31.86 24.40
N ILE A 538 -8.78 -32.72 23.39
CA ILE A 538 -9.95 -33.50 22.94
C ILE A 538 -10.45 -34.43 24.05
N SER A 539 -9.54 -35.10 24.78
CA SER A 539 -9.92 -35.96 25.89
C SER A 539 -10.61 -35.17 27.00
N TRP A 540 -10.06 -34.00 27.36
CA TRP A 540 -10.67 -33.11 28.34
C TRP A 540 -12.06 -32.63 27.90
N LEU A 541 -12.22 -32.25 26.64
CA LEU A 541 -13.52 -31.84 26.08
C LEU A 541 -14.56 -32.97 26.13
N LYS A 542 -14.13 -34.22 25.91
CA LYS A 542 -15.01 -35.40 26.05
C LYS A 542 -15.39 -35.65 27.51
N ASP A 543 -14.44 -35.56 28.44
CA ASP A 543 -14.66 -35.80 29.86
C ASP A 543 -15.61 -34.77 30.49
N LYS A 544 -15.57 -33.51 30.04
CA LYS A 544 -16.48 -32.43 30.47
C LYS A 544 -17.80 -32.39 29.69
N GLY A 545 -17.92 -33.17 28.62
CA GLY A 545 -19.14 -33.26 27.80
C GLY A 545 -19.32 -32.16 26.76
N TYR A 546 -18.25 -31.43 26.39
CA TYR A 546 -18.30 -30.36 25.37
C TYR A 546 -18.02 -30.85 23.94
N TYR A 547 -17.36 -31.99 23.78
CA TYR A 547 -16.91 -32.47 22.46
C TYR A 547 -18.06 -32.68 21.47
N ASP A 548 -19.19 -33.20 21.94
CA ASP A 548 -20.36 -33.49 21.11
C ASP A 548 -21.02 -32.21 20.56
N ASP A 549 -20.78 -31.06 21.19
CA ASP A 549 -21.25 -29.75 20.71
C ASP A 549 -20.24 -29.09 19.75
N ILE A 550 -19.05 -29.67 19.58
CA ILE A 550 -17.98 -29.15 18.71
C ILE A 550 -17.88 -29.95 17.41
N ALA A 551 -17.75 -31.28 17.48
CA ALA A 551 -17.54 -32.12 16.31
C ALA A 551 -18.87 -32.48 15.64
N ILE A 552 -18.90 -32.58 14.31
CA ILE A 552 -20.06 -33.15 13.59
C ILE A 552 -20.03 -34.67 13.79
N LEU A 553 -21.06 -35.21 14.43
CA LEU A 553 -21.20 -36.64 14.65
C LEU A 553 -22.08 -37.30 13.58
N PRO A 554 -21.93 -38.60 13.30
CA PRO A 554 -22.78 -39.31 12.34
C PRO A 554 -24.29 -39.15 12.62
N GLN A 555 -24.65 -39.12 13.91
CA GLN A 555 -26.01 -38.93 14.37
C GLN A 555 -26.58 -37.53 14.05
N ASP A 556 -25.74 -36.53 13.82
CA ASP A 556 -26.15 -35.16 13.49
C ASP A 556 -26.52 -35.00 12.01
N ILE A 557 -26.13 -35.96 11.17
CA ILE A 557 -26.26 -35.90 9.72
C ILE A 557 -27.50 -36.68 9.29
N SER A 558 -28.38 -36.02 8.55
CA SER A 558 -29.57 -36.64 7.96
C SER A 558 -29.24 -37.37 6.65
N LYS A 559 -28.37 -36.76 5.83
CA LYS A 559 -28.04 -37.23 4.49
C LYS A 559 -26.72 -36.62 4.03
N MET A 560 -25.87 -37.40 3.38
CA MET A 560 -24.69 -36.94 2.65
C MET A 560 -24.92 -37.03 1.15
N ALA A 561 -24.30 -36.13 0.38
CA ALA A 561 -24.28 -36.15 -1.07
C ALA A 561 -22.82 -36.05 -1.58
N ILE A 562 -22.37 -37.07 -2.29
CA ILE A 562 -21.03 -37.14 -2.88
C ILE A 562 -21.16 -37.03 -4.41
N PRO A 563 -20.51 -36.06 -5.09
CA PRO A 563 -20.62 -35.91 -6.53
C PRO A 563 -20.02 -37.12 -7.28
N ILE A 564 -20.73 -37.64 -8.28
CA ILE A 564 -20.27 -38.79 -9.07
C ILE A 564 -19.30 -38.32 -10.17
N SER A 565 -19.61 -37.23 -10.88
CA SER A 565 -18.74 -36.62 -11.91
C SER A 565 -17.83 -35.51 -11.37
N GLU A 566 -16.66 -35.31 -11.99
CA GLU A 566 -15.83 -34.11 -11.78
C GLU A 566 -16.57 -32.86 -12.32
N SER A 567 -17.04 -32.02 -11.42
CA SER A 567 -17.61 -30.72 -11.77
C SER A 567 -17.17 -29.69 -10.76
N TYR A 568 -16.47 -28.67 -11.24
CA TYR A 568 -16.00 -27.53 -10.46
C TYR A 568 -17.04 -26.41 -10.34
N ASN A 569 -18.27 -26.62 -10.83
CA ASN A 569 -19.31 -25.59 -10.80
C ASN A 569 -20.15 -25.69 -9.52
N TYR A 570 -20.24 -24.57 -8.81
CA TYR A 570 -21.04 -24.40 -7.60
C TYR A 570 -22.54 -24.63 -7.88
N GLU A 571 -23.17 -25.55 -7.17
CA GLU A 571 -24.63 -25.72 -7.08
C GLU A 571 -25.06 -25.42 -5.64
N SER A 572 -26.26 -24.85 -5.48
CA SER A 572 -26.77 -24.60 -4.13
C SER A 572 -27.01 -25.93 -3.41
N GLU A 573 -26.62 -26.03 -2.14
CA GLU A 573 -26.77 -27.23 -1.33
C GLU A 573 -28.26 -27.65 -1.26
N GLU A 574 -29.16 -26.67 -1.22
CA GLU A 574 -30.60 -26.89 -1.27
C GLU A 574 -31.06 -27.55 -2.58
N ASP A 575 -30.51 -27.18 -3.74
CA ASP A 575 -30.84 -27.82 -5.03
C ASP A 575 -30.30 -29.25 -5.10
N ILE A 576 -29.11 -29.50 -4.55
CA ILE A 576 -28.50 -30.83 -4.46
C ILE A 576 -29.42 -31.78 -3.68
N PHE A 577 -29.78 -31.41 -2.44
CA PHE A 577 -30.58 -32.28 -1.57
C PHE A 577 -32.05 -32.38 -1.97
N ASN A 578 -32.57 -31.44 -2.79
CA ASN A 578 -33.91 -31.51 -3.38
C ASN A 578 -33.96 -32.18 -4.76
N ASN A 579 -32.85 -32.76 -5.25
CA ASN A 579 -32.74 -33.35 -6.60
C ASN A 579 -33.14 -32.38 -7.73
N LYS A 580 -32.87 -31.08 -7.55
CA LYS A 580 -33.05 -30.02 -8.56
C LYS A 580 -31.73 -29.59 -9.20
N GLY A 581 -30.60 -30.07 -8.66
CA GLY A 581 -29.27 -29.88 -9.22
C GLY A 581 -29.11 -30.50 -10.62
N LYS A 582 -28.11 -30.02 -11.37
CA LYS A 582 -27.78 -30.53 -12.72
C LYS A 582 -26.89 -31.77 -12.67
N TYR A 583 -26.22 -32.03 -11.54
CA TYR A 583 -25.26 -33.11 -11.41
C TYR A 583 -25.81 -34.32 -10.65
N ASN A 584 -25.17 -35.48 -10.86
CA ASN A 584 -25.52 -36.71 -10.18
C ASN A 584 -24.71 -36.85 -8.89
N TYR A 585 -25.41 -37.18 -7.80
CA TYR A 585 -24.83 -37.38 -6.47
C TYR A 585 -25.14 -38.79 -5.97
N LEU A 586 -24.15 -39.41 -5.33
CA LEU A 586 -24.34 -40.56 -4.47
C LEU A 586 -24.85 -40.06 -3.12
N PHE A 587 -26.06 -40.45 -2.77
CA PHE A 587 -26.64 -40.11 -1.47
C PHE A 587 -26.43 -41.21 -0.45
N ILE A 588 -25.99 -40.84 0.75
CA ILE A 588 -25.75 -41.77 1.87
C ILE A 588 -26.61 -41.32 3.06
N GLU A 589 -27.42 -42.24 3.57
CA GLU A 589 -28.29 -42.02 4.75
C GLU A 589 -27.97 -43.03 5.87
N ASP A 590 -27.17 -44.06 5.58
CA ASP A 590 -26.75 -45.05 6.58
C ASP A 590 -25.70 -44.45 7.52
N GLU A 591 -25.96 -44.53 8.82
CA GLU A 591 -25.11 -43.91 9.85
C GLU A 591 -23.70 -44.53 9.91
N GLN A 592 -23.55 -45.82 9.60
CA GLN A 592 -22.23 -46.47 9.57
C GLN A 592 -21.44 -46.04 8.33
N GLU A 593 -22.08 -45.92 7.16
CA GLU A 593 -21.44 -45.38 5.96
C GLU A 593 -21.06 -43.90 6.15
N ILE A 594 -21.93 -43.09 6.75
CA ILE A 594 -21.65 -41.68 7.12
C ILE A 594 -20.43 -41.60 8.04
N LYS A 595 -20.38 -42.43 9.09
CA LYS A 595 -19.25 -42.48 10.02
C LYS A 595 -17.93 -42.78 9.30
N GLN A 596 -17.93 -43.75 8.39
CA GLN A 596 -16.73 -44.09 7.65
C GLN A 596 -16.25 -42.94 6.76
N VAL A 597 -17.15 -42.14 6.17
CA VAL A 597 -16.80 -40.95 5.39
C VAL A 597 -16.17 -39.86 6.28
N LEU A 598 -16.77 -39.60 7.45
CA LEU A 598 -16.24 -38.63 8.42
C LEU A 598 -14.86 -39.06 8.94
N ASP A 599 -14.69 -40.34 9.27
CA ASP A 599 -13.40 -40.89 9.73
C ASP A 599 -12.33 -40.81 8.63
N SER A 600 -12.70 -41.03 7.36
CA SER A 600 -11.79 -40.84 6.22
C SER A 600 -11.37 -39.38 6.06
N ALA A 601 -12.28 -38.42 6.28
CA ALA A 601 -11.99 -37.00 6.19
C ALA A 601 -11.07 -36.52 7.34
N LEU A 602 -11.30 -37.00 8.56
CA LEU A 602 -10.52 -36.63 9.74
C LEU A 602 -9.10 -37.20 9.76
N ASN A 603 -8.87 -38.34 9.09
CA ASN A 603 -7.59 -39.04 9.05
C ASN A 603 -6.80 -38.78 7.75
N ASP A 604 -7.23 -37.83 6.94
CA ASP A 604 -6.57 -37.49 5.69
C ASP A 604 -5.58 -36.33 5.88
N SER A 605 -4.31 -36.67 6.02
CA SER A 605 -3.20 -35.74 6.30
C SER A 605 -2.64 -35.01 5.08
N GLU A 606 -3.04 -35.37 3.85
CA GLU A 606 -2.52 -34.73 2.64
C GLU A 606 -3.46 -33.58 2.24
N ARG A 607 -2.97 -32.34 2.26
CA ARG A 607 -3.70 -31.20 1.70
C ARG A 607 -3.29 -30.98 0.23
N TYR A 608 -4.30 -30.93 -0.64
CA TYR A 608 -4.27 -30.47 -2.03
C TYR A 608 -3.35 -31.22 -3.00
N ASP A 609 -3.88 -32.32 -3.56
CA ASP A 609 -3.70 -32.67 -4.97
C ASP A 609 -5.10 -32.67 -5.63
N ASP A 610 -5.39 -31.66 -6.47
CA ASP A 610 -6.75 -31.34 -6.98
C ASP A 610 -7.47 -32.53 -7.65
N THR A 611 -6.73 -33.55 -8.07
CA THR A 611 -7.29 -34.70 -8.80
C THR A 611 -7.91 -35.78 -7.91
N GLN A 612 -7.66 -35.77 -6.60
CA GLN A 612 -8.09 -36.85 -5.70
C GLN A 612 -9.14 -36.46 -4.66
N TYR A 613 -9.45 -35.17 -4.50
CA TYR A 613 -10.38 -34.69 -3.48
C TYR A 613 -11.77 -34.42 -4.07
N LYS A 614 -12.81 -34.83 -3.34
CA LYS A 614 -14.21 -34.46 -3.63
C LYS A 614 -14.80 -33.72 -2.44
N MET A 615 -15.56 -32.66 -2.75
CA MET A 615 -16.41 -31.99 -1.78
C MET A 615 -17.64 -32.85 -1.52
N VAL A 616 -17.82 -33.26 -0.27
CA VAL A 616 -18.99 -34.00 0.23
C VAL A 616 -19.89 -33.02 0.94
N TYR A 617 -21.15 -32.95 0.50
CA TYR A 617 -22.16 -32.10 1.12
C TYR A 617 -22.91 -32.89 2.18
N MET A 618 -23.22 -32.24 3.30
CA MET A 618 -23.89 -32.82 4.45
C MET A 618 -25.12 -32.01 4.79
N LYS A 619 -26.28 -32.67 4.88
CA LYS A 619 -27.50 -32.06 5.41
C LYS A 619 -27.66 -32.46 6.87
N LEU A 620 -27.69 -31.48 7.76
CA LEU A 620 -27.80 -31.71 9.20
C LEU A 620 -29.26 -31.89 9.63
N LYS A 621 -29.47 -32.69 10.68
CA LYS A 621 -30.81 -32.93 11.27
C LYS A 621 -31.32 -31.70 12.03
N VAL A 622 -30.41 -30.88 12.55
CA VAL A 622 -30.72 -29.68 13.33
C VAL A 622 -30.77 -28.47 12.38
N ASN A 623 -31.88 -27.74 12.40
CA ASN A 623 -32.12 -26.50 11.65
C ASN A 623 -32.08 -26.58 10.10
N ASP A 624 -32.13 -27.79 9.51
CA ASP A 624 -32.05 -28.00 8.04
C ASP A 624 -30.85 -27.29 7.38
N LEU A 625 -29.75 -27.10 8.13
CA LEU A 625 -28.53 -26.45 7.66
C LEU A 625 -27.65 -27.43 6.87
N TYR A 626 -26.79 -26.86 6.02
CA TYR A 626 -25.87 -27.59 5.16
C TYR A 626 -24.43 -27.30 5.56
N GLU A 627 -23.60 -28.32 5.47
CA GLU A 627 -22.15 -28.26 5.69
C GLU A 627 -21.43 -29.00 4.57
N ASN A 628 -20.13 -28.73 4.39
CA ASN A 628 -19.33 -29.48 3.45
C ASN A 628 -17.96 -29.84 4.03
N ILE A 629 -17.43 -30.97 3.56
CA ILE A 629 -16.08 -31.44 3.88
C ILE A 629 -15.41 -31.91 2.61
N TYR A 630 -14.08 -31.86 2.56
CA TYR A 630 -13.31 -32.45 1.49
C TYR A 630 -12.80 -33.82 1.90
N VAL A 631 -12.92 -34.79 1.00
CA VAL A 631 -12.48 -36.16 1.26
C VAL A 631 -11.68 -36.67 0.07
N ASN A 632 -10.51 -37.26 0.33
CA ASN A 632 -9.77 -37.98 -0.71
C ASN A 632 -10.49 -39.28 -1.08
N ILE A 633 -10.84 -39.39 -2.36
CA ILE A 633 -11.58 -40.53 -2.89
C ILE A 633 -10.82 -41.83 -2.66
N SER A 634 -9.48 -41.82 -2.77
CA SER A 634 -8.66 -43.03 -2.61
C SER A 634 -8.72 -43.62 -1.20
N LYS A 635 -8.99 -42.78 -0.20
CA LYS A 635 -9.10 -43.13 1.22
C LYS A 635 -10.54 -43.47 1.65
N LEU A 636 -11.52 -43.31 0.76
CA LEU A 636 -12.89 -43.76 1.03
C LEU A 636 -12.96 -45.31 1.13
N PRO A 637 -13.89 -45.84 1.94
CA PRO A 637 -14.18 -47.27 1.98
C PRO A 637 -14.47 -47.84 0.59
N ASN A 638 -14.02 -49.08 0.34
CA ASN A 638 -14.24 -49.77 -0.94
C ASN A 638 -15.74 -49.86 -1.31
N SER A 639 -16.62 -50.00 -0.31
CA SER A 639 -18.07 -50.02 -0.48
C SER A 639 -18.62 -48.72 -1.09
N ILE A 640 -18.05 -47.58 -0.72
CA ILE A 640 -18.46 -46.26 -1.21
C ILE A 640 -17.78 -45.97 -2.56
N ARG A 641 -16.49 -46.29 -2.70
CA ARG A 641 -15.77 -46.14 -3.98
C ARG A 641 -16.41 -46.90 -5.13
N GLN A 642 -16.90 -48.11 -4.90
CA GLN A 642 -17.61 -48.90 -5.92
C GLN A 642 -18.93 -48.28 -6.36
N LYS A 643 -19.60 -47.50 -5.50
CA LYS A 643 -20.83 -46.77 -5.84
C LYS A 643 -20.56 -45.47 -6.59
N LEU A 644 -19.31 -44.97 -6.58
CA LEU A 644 -18.89 -43.73 -7.24
C LEU A 644 -18.31 -43.94 -8.64
N ASN A 645 -17.89 -45.17 -8.97
CA ASN A 645 -17.46 -45.60 -10.32
C ASN A 645 -18.65 -46.15 -11.10
#